data_AF-A0A8J2RWD6-F1
#
_entry.id   AF-A0A8J2RWD6-F1
#
_cell.length_a   1.000
_cell.length_b   1.000
_cell.length_c   1.000
_cell.angle_alpha   90.00
_cell.angle_beta   90.00
_cell.angle_gamma   90.00
#
_symmetry.space_group_name_H-M   'P 1'
#
loop_
_entity.id
_entity.type
_entity.pdbx_description
1 polymer ?
#
loop_
_entity_poly.entity_id
_entity_poly.type
_entity_poly.pdbx_seq_one_letter_code
_entity_poly.pdbx_strand_id
1 'polypeptide(L)'
;MCWYLLLILGIWIFVSFFTYRYLSQKKNLFLKEVFFKKLSNVLFVIAHPDDECMFFGPAITALVQPSLCDSLSRKKKAKDVYILCLSEGNADGLGKIRREELKKSCKILGLADSNILIHNGPTSFEDDPNSLWDSKSVADTLNVYIEKLKIDSLITFDKDGISGHLNHKSIYQGMLHLLKKDKKKGVAVRVFILESVSLFRKYLGFIDSIFIKPSALICTADSVNRINIQMAMAAHESQYLKFTSYRLLCQICPLSAVVGRLRCYRFNACSTTHGSRRAKMNFRRKHKSSKCFPVKILTLDAQLEFNLECKANGRDLFDLVCRTIGLRETWYFGLQYEDCKGFLAWLKMDRKVQDQDVPKTTPVPFVFLAKFYPENVAEELVQEITQHLFFLQVKQSILNMDIYCPPEISVLLASYALQAKYGDYDEAAMKPGLLGTEDLLPKRVLDQYQMTAEMWEERIKIWYADHKGLSRDEAEMEYLRIVQDLEMYGVNYFPIKNKRDSELWLGVTALGLNIYEQDNKSVPRINFPWSEIQNISYDDKKFAIKPVDKTAPPFIFYSDKHRVNKLILDLCIGNHDLFMRRRKPDSIEVQQMKAQAKEEKLRRQSERNKLAREKQLRETAEREKAALEQQLIHFQEEFRVANEQLRRSEESAELLAEKARVAEEESMLLTQKASDAEQELQRIRLSAMKTEEEKLLSQRQLHEAKQIASRLLENSERCAAEAEQLKGDLLQARYAETQAKKKLLEFLTTQASVAALHSASRPITRIPSSASVLSVPNLFPTSSSSVAGSDHHLHHQSDIQQHLRRLDDVSNDASLPAYEARLPIPLANQLTGLTNLTGLSSSGYLPAIAASELVNSSANYDLMTHGDMEQLSLEIEKERVEYLEKSKQLQEQLRELRTEIEVLKVGEKQTLYDQLHEEQLRSGDDKYSTLKKSKSGSTGARVAFFEEL
;
A
#
# COMPACT_ATOMS: atom_id res chain seq x y z
N MET A 1 -23.01 -1.63 -35.05
CA MET A 1 -22.59 -2.03 -33.67
C MET A 1 -22.75 -0.90 -32.65
N CYS A 2 -22.22 0.31 -32.88
CA CYS A 2 -22.32 1.41 -31.91
C CYS A 2 -23.76 1.85 -31.56
N TRP A 3 -24.67 1.88 -32.55
CA TRP A 3 -26.10 2.18 -32.32
C TRP A 3 -26.83 1.13 -31.48
N TYR A 4 -26.49 -0.16 -31.65
CA TYR A 4 -27.05 -1.23 -30.81
C TYR A 4 -26.53 -1.11 -29.37
N LEU A 5 -25.25 -0.77 -29.18
CA LEU A 5 -24.68 -0.54 -27.86
C LEU A 5 -25.29 0.69 -27.19
N LEU A 6 -25.54 1.78 -27.91
CA LEU A 6 -26.23 2.97 -27.38
C LEU A 6 -27.70 2.69 -27.03
N LEU A 7 -28.38 1.87 -27.83
CA LEU A 7 -29.77 1.49 -27.57
C LEU A 7 -29.87 0.52 -26.38
N ILE A 8 -28.92 -0.42 -26.25
CA ILE A 8 -28.79 -1.28 -25.07
C ILE A 8 -28.44 -0.45 -23.83
N LEU A 9 -27.51 0.51 -23.94
CA LEU A 9 -27.14 1.41 -22.84
C LEU A 9 -28.33 2.27 -22.42
N GLY A 10 -29.11 2.79 -23.39
CA GLY A 10 -30.32 3.57 -23.14
C GLY A 10 -31.41 2.76 -22.44
N ILE A 11 -31.70 1.54 -22.92
CA ILE A 11 -32.63 0.62 -22.26
C ILE A 11 -32.11 0.26 -20.86
N TRP A 12 -30.81 0.04 -20.70
CA TRP A 12 -30.19 -0.31 -19.43
C TRP A 12 -30.27 0.83 -18.41
N ILE A 13 -30.03 2.07 -18.82
CA ILE A 13 -30.22 3.27 -17.98
C ILE A 13 -31.69 3.41 -17.59
N PHE A 14 -32.61 3.18 -18.53
CA PHE A 14 -34.05 3.26 -18.29
C PHE A 14 -34.53 2.20 -17.29
N VAL A 15 -34.11 0.94 -17.43
CA VAL A 15 -34.42 -0.15 -16.49
C VAL A 15 -33.80 0.11 -15.12
N SER A 16 -32.57 0.61 -15.06
CA SER A 16 -31.89 0.97 -13.80
C SER A 16 -32.60 2.12 -13.08
N PHE A 17 -33.12 3.11 -13.82
CA PHE A 17 -33.90 4.21 -13.26
C PHE A 17 -35.25 3.74 -12.68
N PHE A 18 -35.98 2.88 -13.40
CA PHE A 18 -37.26 2.34 -12.93
C PHE A 18 -37.11 1.35 -11.79
N THR A 19 -36.07 0.50 -11.79
CA THR A 19 -35.75 -0.37 -10.66
C THR A 19 -35.33 0.42 -9.43
N TYR A 20 -34.54 1.49 -9.58
CA TYR A 20 -34.24 2.42 -8.48
C TYR A 20 -35.52 3.06 -7.92
N ARG A 21 -36.39 3.60 -8.78
CA ARG A 21 -37.70 4.16 -8.36
C ARG A 21 -38.56 3.12 -7.65
N TYR A 22 -38.62 1.89 -8.17
CA TYR A 22 -39.40 0.79 -7.60
C TYR A 22 -38.85 0.32 -6.24
N LEU A 23 -37.54 0.12 -6.12
CA LEU A 23 -36.87 -0.27 -4.87
C LEU A 23 -36.96 0.87 -3.83
N SER A 24 -36.77 2.12 -4.27
CA SER A 24 -36.85 3.32 -3.42
C SER A 24 -38.28 3.60 -2.92
N GLN A 25 -39.33 3.24 -3.67
CA GLN A 25 -40.72 3.41 -3.24
C GLN A 25 -41.30 2.20 -2.47
N LYS A 26 -41.06 0.94 -2.88
CA LYS A 26 -41.70 -0.25 -2.27
C LYS A 26 -40.88 -0.93 -1.16
N LYS A 27 -39.58 -1.14 -1.35
CA LYS A 27 -38.71 -1.78 -0.32
C LYS A 27 -38.43 -0.83 0.83
N ASN A 28 -38.26 0.45 0.53
CA ASN A 28 -37.96 1.49 1.51
C ASN A 28 -39.14 1.70 2.48
N LEU A 29 -40.38 1.65 1.99
CA LEU A 29 -41.58 1.73 2.83
C LEU A 29 -41.71 0.52 3.77
N PHE A 30 -41.52 -0.69 3.23
CA PHE A 30 -41.64 -1.94 4.01
C PHE A 30 -40.52 -2.11 5.04
N LEU A 31 -39.26 -1.81 4.69
CA LEU A 31 -38.12 -1.89 5.62
C LEU A 31 -38.16 -0.77 6.65
N LYS A 32 -38.54 0.47 6.28
CA LYS A 32 -38.73 1.56 7.25
C LYS A 32 -39.82 1.20 8.27
N GLU A 33 -40.93 0.60 7.86
CA GLU A 33 -42.02 0.21 8.78
C GLU A 33 -41.69 -0.98 9.69
N VAL A 34 -40.90 -1.96 9.22
CA VAL A 34 -40.60 -3.18 10.00
C VAL A 34 -39.38 -3.01 10.91
N PHE A 35 -38.34 -2.28 10.49
CA PHE A 35 -37.09 -2.13 11.25
C PHE A 35 -37.09 -0.92 12.18
N PHE A 36 -37.40 0.29 11.69
CA PHE A 36 -37.36 1.50 12.53
C PHE A 36 -38.45 1.52 13.59
N LYS A 37 -39.50 0.70 13.47
CA LYS A 37 -40.56 0.54 14.49
C LYS A 37 -40.09 -0.14 15.77
N LYS A 38 -38.92 -0.81 15.75
CA LYS A 38 -38.33 -1.50 16.91
C LYS A 38 -37.23 -0.71 17.62
N LEU A 39 -36.91 0.50 17.17
CA LEU A 39 -35.91 1.37 17.81
C LEU A 39 -36.63 2.34 18.76
N SER A 40 -36.10 2.52 19.97
CA SER A 40 -36.57 3.52 20.94
C SER A 40 -35.57 4.66 21.09
N ASN A 41 -34.37 4.35 21.61
CA ASN A 41 -33.31 5.30 21.92
C ASN A 41 -32.13 5.05 20.99
N VAL A 42 -31.95 5.94 20.01
CA VAL A 42 -30.93 5.82 18.97
C VAL A 42 -29.85 6.87 19.19
N LEU A 43 -28.58 6.46 19.20
CA LEU A 43 -27.44 7.35 19.32
C LEU A 43 -26.61 7.31 18.03
N PHE A 44 -26.45 8.47 17.39
CA PHE A 44 -25.45 8.68 16.35
C PHE A 44 -24.13 9.12 16.98
N VAL A 45 -23.04 8.46 16.64
CA VAL A 45 -21.68 8.83 17.08
C VAL A 45 -20.90 9.33 15.89
N ILE A 46 -20.51 10.60 15.96
CA ILE A 46 -19.75 11.31 14.92
C ILE A 46 -18.41 11.80 15.47
N ALA A 47 -17.42 11.96 14.59
CA ALA A 47 -16.12 12.48 15.01
C ALA A 47 -16.13 14.00 15.00
N HIS A 48 -16.63 14.59 13.90
CA HIS A 48 -16.56 16.00 13.63
C HIS A 48 -17.97 16.63 13.61
N PRO A 49 -18.07 17.95 13.84
CA PRO A 49 -19.35 18.67 13.86
C PRO A 49 -20.17 18.63 12.56
N ASP A 50 -19.58 18.38 11.39
CA ASP A 50 -20.24 18.36 10.07
C ASP A 50 -20.70 16.99 9.56
N ASP A 51 -20.26 15.93 10.23
CA ASP A 51 -20.52 14.55 9.84
C ASP A 51 -22.02 14.18 9.83
N GLU A 52 -22.82 14.81 10.69
CA GLU A 52 -24.23 14.55 10.89
C GLU A 52 -25.06 14.86 9.64
N CYS A 53 -24.83 16.02 9.03
CA CYS A 53 -25.55 16.46 7.85
C CYS A 53 -24.90 15.90 6.58
N MET A 54 -23.56 15.74 6.57
CA MET A 54 -22.80 15.24 5.43
C MET A 54 -23.04 13.75 5.15
N PHE A 55 -23.08 12.92 6.20
CA PHE A 55 -23.15 11.46 6.06
C PHE A 55 -24.45 10.85 6.58
N PHE A 56 -25.03 11.43 7.64
CA PHE A 56 -26.18 10.84 8.34
C PHE A 56 -27.52 11.56 8.10
N GLY A 57 -27.55 12.68 7.37
CA GLY A 57 -28.73 13.49 7.11
C GLY A 57 -29.99 12.70 6.71
N PRO A 58 -29.96 11.82 5.69
CA PRO A 58 -31.13 11.02 5.33
C PRO A 58 -31.56 10.00 6.40
N ALA A 59 -30.65 9.51 7.25
CA ALA A 59 -30.98 8.58 8.33
C ALA A 59 -31.59 9.32 9.53
N ILE A 60 -31.05 10.49 9.88
CA ILE A 60 -31.55 11.35 10.95
C ILE A 60 -32.97 11.83 10.63
N THR A 61 -33.18 12.42 9.45
CA THR A 61 -34.49 12.90 9.01
C THR A 61 -35.54 11.78 8.96
N ALA A 62 -35.16 10.57 8.54
CA ALA A 62 -36.05 9.41 8.53
C ALA A 62 -36.43 8.89 9.92
N LEU A 63 -35.63 9.16 10.96
CA LEU A 63 -35.88 8.75 12.34
C LEU A 63 -36.65 9.80 13.14
N VAL A 64 -36.39 11.08 12.86
CA VAL A 64 -36.96 12.23 13.56
C VAL A 64 -38.36 12.58 13.05
N GLN A 65 -38.65 12.37 11.77
CA GLN A 65 -39.96 12.73 11.22
C GLN A 65 -41.07 11.72 11.57
N PRO A 66 -42.28 12.18 11.94
CA PRO A 66 -43.43 11.31 12.10
C PRO A 66 -43.83 10.67 10.76
N SER A 67 -43.99 9.35 10.71
CA SER A 67 -44.52 8.72 9.50
C SER A 67 -46.01 9.02 9.33
N LEU A 68 -46.52 9.08 8.10
CA LEU A 68 -47.95 9.27 7.80
C LEU A 68 -48.86 8.23 8.51
N CYS A 69 -48.33 7.04 8.79
CA CYS A 69 -48.98 5.96 9.55
C CYS A 69 -48.99 6.17 11.08
N ASP A 70 -48.06 6.96 11.64
CA ASP A 70 -48.00 7.23 13.08
C ASP A 70 -49.12 8.19 13.52
N SER A 71 -49.60 9.04 12.61
CA SER A 71 -50.75 9.94 12.82
C SER A 71 -52.07 9.21 13.14
N LEU A 72 -52.19 7.95 12.72
CA LEU A 72 -53.39 7.12 12.91
C LEU A 72 -53.37 6.29 14.21
N SER A 73 -52.21 6.18 14.88
CA SER A 73 -52.01 5.30 16.03
C SER A 73 -51.71 6.09 17.31
N ARG A 74 -52.77 6.53 18.02
CA ARG A 74 -52.75 7.33 19.28
C ARG A 74 -51.99 6.74 20.48
N LYS A 75 -51.22 5.64 20.35
CA LYS A 75 -50.59 4.90 21.47
C LYS A 75 -49.12 4.51 21.21
N LYS A 76 -48.32 5.35 20.55
CA LYS A 76 -46.89 5.05 20.31
C LYS A 76 -45.97 6.02 21.05
N LYS A 77 -44.98 5.46 21.76
CA LYS A 77 -43.92 6.19 22.46
C LYS A 77 -43.04 6.92 21.42
N ALA A 78 -42.72 8.19 21.65
CA ALA A 78 -41.78 8.94 20.82
C ALA A 78 -40.40 8.25 20.81
N LYS A 79 -39.70 8.30 19.67
CA LYS A 79 -38.33 7.80 19.56
C LYS A 79 -37.37 8.93 19.93
N ASP A 80 -36.46 8.68 20.85
CA ASP A 80 -35.44 9.66 21.22
C ASP A 80 -34.20 9.42 20.36
N VAL A 81 -33.90 10.38 19.49
CA VAL A 81 -32.70 10.38 18.64
C VAL A 81 -31.70 11.34 19.24
N TYR A 82 -30.49 10.85 19.50
CA TYR A 82 -29.36 11.57 20.09
C TYR A 82 -28.20 11.64 19.11
N ILE A 83 -27.45 12.74 19.14
CA ILE A 83 -26.18 12.90 18.44
C ILE A 83 -25.08 13.15 19.47
N LEU A 84 -24.01 12.36 19.40
CA LEU A 84 -22.79 12.55 20.18
C LEU A 84 -21.62 12.85 19.24
N CYS A 85 -21.11 14.06 19.31
CA CYS A 85 -19.86 14.47 18.66
C CYS A 85 -18.70 14.33 19.65
N LEU A 86 -17.67 13.58 19.25
CA LEU A 86 -16.52 13.30 20.13
C LEU A 86 -15.46 14.40 20.14
N SER A 87 -15.44 15.27 19.13
CA SER A 87 -14.54 16.42 19.04
C SER A 87 -15.31 17.72 18.85
N GLU A 88 -14.77 18.84 19.33
CA GLU A 88 -15.32 20.18 19.08
C GLU A 88 -15.02 20.68 17.66
N GLY A 89 -14.22 19.95 16.88
CA GLY A 89 -13.80 20.41 15.55
C GLY A 89 -12.73 21.50 15.59
N ASN A 90 -11.83 21.49 16.58
CA ASN A 90 -10.91 22.61 16.83
C ASN A 90 -9.58 22.58 16.05
N ALA A 91 -9.43 21.77 14.99
CA ALA A 91 -8.20 21.66 14.20
C ALA A 91 -7.68 23.03 13.72
N ASP A 92 -8.61 23.86 13.26
CA ASP A 92 -8.35 25.19 12.68
C ASP A 92 -8.53 26.32 13.73
N GLY A 93 -8.65 26.00 15.02
CA GLY A 93 -8.93 26.97 16.09
C GLY A 93 -10.38 27.50 16.16
N LEU A 94 -11.30 26.88 15.40
CA LEU A 94 -12.69 27.32 15.24
C LEU A 94 -13.73 26.48 16.02
N GLY A 95 -13.31 25.68 17.01
CA GLY A 95 -14.18 24.71 17.68
C GLY A 95 -15.43 25.31 18.34
N LYS A 96 -15.32 26.50 18.93
CA LYS A 96 -16.47 27.23 19.52
C LYS A 96 -17.52 27.60 18.47
N ILE A 97 -17.09 27.95 17.26
CA ILE A 97 -17.99 28.31 16.15
C ILE A 97 -18.67 27.03 15.63
N ARG A 98 -17.88 26.00 15.34
CA ARG A 98 -18.37 24.71 14.82
C ARG A 98 -19.34 24.00 15.76
N ARG A 99 -19.15 24.15 17.08
CA ARG A 99 -20.13 23.73 18.09
C ARG A 99 -21.51 24.35 17.88
N GLU A 100 -21.57 25.66 17.64
CA GLU A 100 -22.83 26.36 17.43
C GLU A 100 -23.42 26.06 16.04
N GLU A 101 -22.57 25.82 15.05
CA GLU A 101 -22.97 25.35 13.72
C GLU A 101 -23.64 23.97 13.77
N LEU A 102 -23.04 23.00 14.48
CA LEU A 102 -23.64 21.68 14.72
C LEU A 102 -25.00 21.79 15.40
N LYS A 103 -25.15 22.66 16.41
CA LYS A 103 -26.45 22.88 17.06
C LYS A 103 -27.49 23.42 16.08
N LYS A 104 -27.14 24.43 15.28
CA LYS A 104 -28.02 24.99 14.24
C LYS A 104 -28.40 23.94 13.20
N SER A 105 -27.44 23.16 12.71
CA SER A 105 -27.64 22.09 11.73
C SER A 105 -28.57 20.99 12.27
N CYS A 106 -28.31 20.50 13.48
CA CYS A 106 -29.16 19.49 14.15
C CYS A 106 -30.59 19.98 14.35
N LYS A 107 -30.78 21.26 14.69
CA LYS A 107 -32.11 21.88 14.81
C LYS A 107 -32.85 21.91 13.47
N ILE A 108 -32.15 22.17 12.36
CA ILE A 108 -32.73 22.09 11.00
C ILE A 108 -33.11 20.64 10.64
N LEU A 109 -32.32 19.65 11.09
CA LEU A 109 -32.63 18.22 10.93
C LEU A 109 -33.77 17.73 11.85
N GLY A 110 -34.28 18.59 12.74
CA GLY A 110 -35.44 18.34 13.60
C GLY A 110 -35.12 17.76 14.99
N LEU A 111 -33.86 17.80 15.43
CA LEU A 111 -33.45 17.34 16.75
C LEU A 111 -33.69 18.43 17.81
N ALA A 112 -34.06 18.00 19.02
CA ALA A 112 -34.16 18.89 20.17
C ALA A 112 -32.77 19.22 20.72
N ASP A 113 -32.58 20.45 21.23
CA ASP A 113 -31.30 20.91 21.79
C ASP A 113 -30.78 20.01 22.93
N SER A 114 -31.69 19.39 23.69
CA SER A 114 -31.36 18.44 24.77
C SER A 114 -30.69 17.14 24.29
N ASN A 115 -30.80 16.83 23.00
CA ASN A 115 -30.35 15.57 22.41
C ASN A 115 -29.03 15.72 21.63
N ILE A 116 -28.46 16.93 21.61
CA ILE A 116 -27.20 17.26 20.94
C ILE A 116 -26.12 17.27 22.01
N LEU A 117 -25.21 16.31 21.94
CA LEU A 117 -24.18 16.05 22.93
C LEU A 117 -22.81 16.25 22.29
N ILE A 118 -21.99 17.07 22.92
CA ILE A 118 -20.61 17.29 22.51
C ILE A 118 -19.73 16.90 23.70
N HIS A 119 -18.78 16.01 23.46
CA HIS A 119 -17.91 15.52 24.51
C HIS A 119 -16.87 16.57 24.90
N ASN A 120 -16.89 17.00 26.17
CA ASN A 120 -15.97 18.00 26.73
C ASN A 120 -15.26 17.42 27.98
N GLY A 121 -14.81 16.17 27.92
CA GLY A 121 -14.14 15.50 29.04
C GLY A 121 -12.63 15.80 29.13
N PRO A 122 -11.96 15.32 30.19
CA PRO A 122 -10.49 15.47 30.36
C PRO A 122 -9.68 14.74 29.29
N THR A 123 -10.28 13.77 28.59
CA THR A 123 -9.79 13.14 27.37
C THR A 123 -10.47 13.77 26.16
N SER A 124 -10.30 15.07 25.95
CA SER A 124 -10.78 15.71 24.73
C SER A 124 -10.03 15.10 23.54
N PHE A 125 -10.78 14.44 22.65
CA PHE A 125 -10.20 13.84 21.46
C PHE A 125 -9.79 14.96 20.49
N GLU A 126 -8.49 15.07 20.24
CA GLU A 126 -7.96 16.12 19.35
C GLU A 126 -8.50 15.96 17.93
N ASP A 127 -8.90 17.09 17.35
CA ASP A 127 -9.40 17.15 15.98
C ASP A 127 -8.26 17.14 14.97
N ASP A 128 -7.67 15.97 14.73
CA ASP A 128 -6.69 15.79 13.65
C ASP A 128 -7.07 14.58 12.80
N PRO A 129 -7.43 14.77 11.51
CA PRO A 129 -7.78 13.67 10.59
C PRO A 129 -6.71 12.58 10.45
N ASN A 130 -5.46 12.89 10.78
CA ASN A 130 -4.30 12.00 10.71
C ASN A 130 -3.89 11.44 12.09
N SER A 131 -4.56 11.81 13.16
CA SER A 131 -4.30 11.29 14.50
C SER A 131 -5.25 10.14 14.83
N LEU A 132 -4.74 9.15 15.57
CA LEU A 132 -5.53 7.99 15.97
C LEU A 132 -5.98 8.16 17.43
N TRP A 133 -7.28 8.23 17.66
CA TRP A 133 -7.80 8.21 19.03
C TRP A 133 -7.67 6.82 19.64
N ASP A 134 -7.30 6.76 20.92
CA ASP A 134 -7.21 5.50 21.66
C ASP A 134 -8.59 4.82 21.74
N SER A 135 -8.67 3.62 21.19
CA SER A 135 -9.91 2.83 21.11
C SER A 135 -10.50 2.51 22.48
N LYS A 136 -9.66 2.34 23.52
CA LYS A 136 -10.14 2.05 24.87
C LYS A 136 -10.81 3.28 25.49
N SER A 137 -10.18 4.44 25.36
CA SER A 137 -10.72 5.73 25.81
C SER A 137 -12.03 6.09 25.09
N VAL A 138 -12.11 5.85 23.78
CA VAL A 138 -13.36 6.00 23.01
C VAL A 138 -14.45 5.06 23.53
N ALA A 139 -14.12 3.78 23.75
CA ALA A 139 -15.08 2.80 24.27
C ALA A 139 -15.62 3.20 25.66
N ASP A 140 -14.74 3.61 26.57
CA ASP A 140 -15.12 4.01 27.93
C ASP A 140 -16.00 5.26 27.91
N THR A 141 -15.69 6.23 27.04
CA THR A 141 -16.52 7.42 26.82
C THR A 141 -17.90 7.05 26.29
N LEU A 142 -17.99 6.20 25.26
CA LEU A 142 -19.27 5.74 24.70
C LEU A 142 -20.12 5.01 25.73
N ASN A 143 -19.50 4.19 26.58
CA ASN A 143 -20.22 3.44 27.62
C ASN A 143 -20.95 4.39 28.60
N VAL A 144 -20.32 5.50 28.99
CA VAL A 144 -20.92 6.51 29.87
C VAL A 144 -22.22 7.07 29.28
N TYR A 145 -22.22 7.42 27.99
CA TYR A 145 -23.42 7.96 27.34
C TYR A 145 -24.47 6.90 27.07
N ILE A 146 -24.07 5.67 26.72
CA ILE A 146 -24.99 4.54 26.51
C ILE A 146 -25.75 4.20 27.79
N GLU A 147 -25.04 4.13 28.92
CA GLU A 147 -25.65 3.86 30.24
C GLU A 147 -26.53 5.04 30.69
N LYS A 148 -26.03 6.29 30.57
CA LYS A 148 -26.73 7.52 30.98
C LYS A 148 -28.06 7.71 30.23
N LEU A 149 -28.07 7.48 28.92
CA LEU A 149 -29.22 7.74 28.04
C LEU A 149 -30.03 6.48 27.73
N LYS A 150 -29.62 5.32 28.26
CA LYS A 150 -30.25 4.01 28.02
C LYS A 150 -30.42 3.73 26.53
N ILE A 151 -29.33 3.85 25.79
CA ILE A 151 -29.33 3.69 24.32
C ILE A 151 -29.55 2.22 23.97
N ASP A 152 -30.45 1.96 23.02
CA ASP A 152 -30.71 0.60 22.50
C ASP A 152 -30.07 0.35 21.14
N SER A 153 -29.74 1.42 20.41
CA SER A 153 -29.16 1.34 19.08
C SER A 153 -28.12 2.44 18.85
N LEU A 154 -26.93 2.03 18.41
CA LEU A 154 -25.80 2.89 18.08
C LEU A 154 -25.61 2.92 16.56
N ILE A 155 -25.38 4.12 15.99
CA ILE A 155 -25.12 4.32 14.57
C ILE A 155 -23.81 5.08 14.39
N THR A 156 -22.87 4.56 13.60
CA THR A 156 -21.58 5.23 13.35
C THR A 156 -20.92 4.78 12.04
N PHE A 157 -19.67 5.17 11.80
CA PHE A 157 -18.87 4.83 10.64
C PHE A 157 -18.42 3.36 10.64
N ASP A 158 -18.06 2.84 9.47
CA ASP A 158 -17.46 1.51 9.35
C ASP A 158 -15.94 1.54 9.56
N LYS A 159 -15.30 0.38 9.37
CA LYS A 159 -13.85 0.19 9.53
C LYS A 159 -12.98 1.09 8.64
N ASP A 160 -13.54 1.64 7.56
CA ASP A 160 -12.81 2.39 6.55
C ASP A 160 -12.98 3.91 6.72
N GLY A 161 -13.97 4.35 7.52
CA GLY A 161 -14.13 5.75 7.92
C GLY A 161 -14.66 6.70 6.83
N ILE A 162 -15.23 6.17 5.73
CA ILE A 162 -15.88 6.84 4.58
C ILE A 162 -14.96 7.72 3.69
N SER A 163 -13.94 8.33 4.27
CA SER A 163 -12.91 9.14 3.61
C SER A 163 -11.49 8.74 3.98
N GLY A 164 -11.31 7.66 4.76
CA GLY A 164 -10.01 7.22 5.24
C GLY A 164 -9.50 7.95 6.50
N HIS A 165 -10.24 8.95 7.01
CA HIS A 165 -9.90 9.70 8.21
C HIS A 165 -9.76 8.78 9.43
N LEU A 166 -8.67 8.93 10.19
CA LEU A 166 -8.35 8.04 11.30
C LEU A 166 -9.34 8.19 12.46
N ASN A 167 -9.85 9.40 12.73
CA ASN A 167 -10.87 9.66 13.75
C ASN A 167 -12.14 8.79 13.55
N HIS A 168 -12.62 8.67 12.30
CA HIS A 168 -13.78 7.83 11.99
C HIS A 168 -13.49 6.34 12.23
N LYS A 169 -12.27 5.90 11.88
CA LYS A 169 -11.81 4.52 12.13
C LYS A 169 -11.68 4.24 13.62
N SER A 170 -11.20 5.20 14.41
CA SER A 170 -11.08 5.09 15.87
C SER A 170 -12.43 4.94 16.54
N ILE A 171 -13.49 5.59 16.05
CA ILE A 171 -14.85 5.38 16.56
C ILE A 171 -15.30 3.93 16.35
N TYR A 172 -15.09 3.40 15.14
CA TYR A 172 -15.41 2.00 14.84
C TYR A 172 -14.61 1.02 15.71
N GLN A 173 -13.32 1.26 15.92
CA GLN A 173 -12.47 0.43 16.77
C GLN A 173 -12.87 0.51 18.25
N GLY A 174 -13.19 1.70 18.76
CA GLY A 174 -13.67 1.89 20.14
C GLY A 174 -15.03 1.22 20.37
N MET A 175 -15.94 1.28 19.41
CA MET A 175 -17.18 0.54 19.43
C MET A 175 -16.96 -0.99 19.47
N LEU A 176 -16.03 -1.53 18.66
CA LEU A 176 -15.69 -2.96 18.73
C LEU A 176 -15.12 -3.35 20.10
N HIS A 177 -14.31 -2.47 20.69
CA HIS A 177 -13.75 -2.69 22.03
C HIS A 177 -14.85 -2.69 23.10
N LEU A 178 -15.83 -1.78 23.01
CA LEU A 178 -17.02 -1.76 23.86
C LEU A 178 -17.81 -3.09 23.76
N LEU A 179 -18.07 -3.57 22.54
CA LEU A 179 -18.79 -4.83 22.30
C LEU A 179 -18.04 -6.06 22.86
N LYS A 180 -16.70 -6.03 22.87
CA LYS A 180 -15.88 -7.10 23.47
C LYS A 180 -15.96 -7.08 25.00
N LYS A 181 -15.95 -5.89 25.62
CA LYS A 181 -16.00 -5.68 27.08
C LYS A 181 -17.38 -6.03 27.65
N ASP A 182 -18.46 -5.73 26.93
CA ASP A 182 -19.85 -5.94 27.38
C ASP A 182 -20.38 -7.37 27.25
N LYS A 183 -19.61 -8.31 26.67
CA LYS A 183 -19.93 -9.76 26.74
C LYS A 183 -20.12 -10.27 28.17
N LYS A 184 -19.60 -9.57 29.18
CA LYS A 184 -19.73 -9.91 30.61
C LYS A 184 -20.90 -9.26 31.35
N LYS A 185 -21.58 -8.24 30.80
CA LYS A 185 -22.59 -7.43 31.52
C LYS A 185 -24.02 -7.44 30.93
N GLY A 186 -24.27 -8.13 29.82
CA GLY A 186 -25.63 -8.49 29.40
C GLY A 186 -26.52 -7.35 28.86
N VAL A 187 -25.97 -6.17 28.56
CA VAL A 187 -26.69 -5.10 27.86
C VAL A 187 -26.55 -5.30 26.35
N ALA A 188 -27.65 -5.58 25.66
CA ALA A 188 -27.65 -5.85 24.21
C ALA A 188 -27.95 -4.57 23.41
N VAL A 189 -26.93 -3.77 23.10
CA VAL A 189 -27.04 -2.62 22.19
C VAL A 189 -26.93 -3.09 20.73
N ARG A 190 -27.85 -2.65 19.86
CA ARG A 190 -27.78 -2.92 18.41
C ARG A 190 -26.86 -1.91 17.74
N VAL A 191 -26.03 -2.37 16.81
CA VAL A 191 -25.07 -1.50 16.13
C VAL A 191 -25.36 -1.45 14.63
N PHE A 192 -25.39 -0.24 14.09
CA PHE A 192 -25.49 0.05 12.67
C PHE A 192 -24.25 0.82 12.21
N ILE A 193 -23.65 0.38 11.11
CA ILE A 193 -22.51 1.08 10.52
C ILE A 193 -22.85 1.61 9.13
N LEU A 194 -22.32 2.78 8.79
CA LEU A 194 -22.43 3.38 7.47
C LEU A 194 -21.33 2.82 6.55
N GLU A 195 -21.75 2.11 5.49
CA GLU A 195 -20.83 1.42 4.57
C GLU A 195 -20.07 2.44 3.69
N SER A 196 -18.74 2.40 3.78
CA SER A 196 -17.83 3.13 2.91
C SER A 196 -17.91 2.59 1.49
N VAL A 197 -18.00 3.51 0.53
CA VAL A 197 -18.10 3.19 -0.91
C VAL A 197 -17.00 3.90 -1.67
N SER A 198 -16.51 3.28 -2.75
CA SER A 198 -15.47 3.88 -3.59
C SER A 198 -15.92 5.21 -4.18
N LEU A 199 -14.95 6.08 -4.48
CA LEU A 199 -15.21 7.40 -5.05
C LEU A 199 -16.09 7.31 -6.31
N PHE A 200 -15.79 6.36 -7.20
CA PHE A 200 -16.59 6.06 -8.39
C PHE A 200 -18.07 5.80 -8.08
N ARG A 201 -18.33 4.95 -7.07
CA ARG A 201 -19.71 4.61 -6.67
C ARG A 201 -20.46 5.78 -6.05
N LYS A 202 -19.76 6.75 -5.42
CA LYS A 202 -20.38 7.99 -4.93
C LYS A 202 -20.97 8.83 -6.08
N TYR A 203 -20.47 8.66 -7.31
CA TYR A 203 -20.90 9.41 -8.51
C TYR A 203 -21.84 8.64 -9.46
N LEU A 204 -22.09 7.34 -9.22
CA LEU A 204 -22.99 6.53 -10.06
C LEU A 204 -24.49 6.86 -9.89
N GLY A 205 -24.83 7.65 -8.88
CA GLY A 205 -26.19 8.09 -8.62
C GLY A 205 -27.23 6.97 -8.51
N PHE A 206 -28.30 7.01 -9.31
CA PHE A 206 -29.34 5.96 -9.24
C PHE A 206 -28.86 4.59 -9.74
N ILE A 207 -27.77 4.56 -10.54
CA ILE A 207 -27.16 3.32 -11.04
C ILE A 207 -26.48 2.56 -9.89
N ASP A 208 -26.08 3.25 -8.82
CA ASP A 208 -25.53 2.60 -7.62
C ASP A 208 -26.52 1.65 -6.93
N SER A 209 -27.81 1.75 -7.24
CA SER A 209 -28.86 0.86 -6.74
C SER A 209 -28.66 -0.62 -7.08
N ILE A 210 -27.91 -0.92 -8.14
CA ILE A 210 -27.56 -2.28 -8.58
C ILE A 210 -26.59 -2.93 -7.60
N PHE A 211 -25.71 -2.14 -6.98
CA PHE A 211 -24.66 -2.61 -6.10
C PHE A 211 -25.10 -2.66 -4.62
N ILE A 212 -26.41 -2.60 -4.36
CA ILE A 212 -26.97 -2.63 -3.00
C ILE A 212 -27.15 -4.08 -2.57
N LYS A 213 -26.47 -4.46 -1.49
CA LYS A 213 -26.64 -5.77 -0.85
C LYS A 213 -28.07 -5.91 -0.29
N PRO A 214 -28.72 -7.08 -0.41
CA PRO A 214 -30.07 -7.31 0.12
C PRO A 214 -30.22 -7.06 1.63
N SER A 215 -29.12 -7.10 2.39
CA SER A 215 -29.07 -6.88 3.85
C SER A 215 -28.82 -5.42 4.27
N ALA A 216 -28.58 -4.51 3.32
CA ALA A 216 -28.35 -3.09 3.60
C ALA A 216 -29.67 -2.32 3.77
N LEU A 217 -29.75 -1.51 4.82
CA LEU A 217 -30.84 -0.55 5.00
C LEU A 217 -30.49 0.74 4.25
N ILE A 218 -31.36 1.12 3.32
CA ILE A 218 -31.18 2.33 2.50
C ILE A 218 -32.03 3.43 3.10
N CYS A 219 -31.41 4.54 3.51
CA CYS A 219 -32.13 5.75 3.90
C CYS A 219 -32.06 6.75 2.75
N THR A 220 -33.21 7.10 2.18
CA THR A 220 -33.33 8.14 1.14
C THR A 220 -34.14 9.32 1.68
N ALA A 221 -33.71 10.53 1.31
CA ALA A 221 -34.46 11.76 1.56
C ALA A 221 -35.42 12.06 0.40
N ASP A 222 -36.64 12.45 0.73
CA ASP A 222 -37.59 13.04 -0.22
C ASP A 222 -37.21 14.50 -0.57
N SER A 223 -37.99 15.14 -1.44
CA SER A 223 -37.71 16.50 -1.90
C SER A 223 -37.62 17.53 -0.77
N VAL A 224 -38.44 17.39 0.28
CA VAL A 224 -38.45 18.32 1.43
C VAL A 224 -37.24 18.07 2.32
N ASN A 225 -36.99 16.80 2.64
CA ASN A 225 -35.84 16.38 3.44
C ASN A 225 -34.50 16.72 2.79
N ARG A 226 -34.43 16.71 1.45
CA ARG A 226 -33.25 17.15 0.71
C ARG A 226 -32.96 18.62 0.91
N ILE A 227 -33.99 19.47 0.88
CA ILE A 227 -33.85 20.90 1.13
C ILE A 227 -33.40 21.11 2.58
N ASN A 228 -34.02 20.43 3.54
CA ASN A 228 -33.63 20.53 4.94
C ASN A 228 -32.18 20.10 5.19
N ILE A 229 -31.71 19.00 4.57
CA ILE A 229 -30.31 18.56 4.68
C ILE A 229 -29.37 19.59 4.05
N GLN A 230 -29.73 20.18 2.90
CA GLN A 230 -28.93 21.24 2.28
C GLN A 230 -28.87 22.51 3.13
N MET A 231 -29.97 22.87 3.80
CA MET A 231 -30.01 23.97 4.76
C MET A 231 -29.17 23.66 6.00
N ALA A 232 -29.19 22.41 6.49
CA ALA A 232 -28.36 21.95 7.60
C ALA A 232 -26.87 22.03 7.25
N MET A 233 -26.48 21.58 6.05
CA MET A 233 -25.11 21.77 5.54
C MET A 233 -24.74 23.25 5.41
N ALA A 234 -25.71 24.12 5.05
CA ALA A 234 -25.49 25.57 4.97
C ALA A 234 -25.33 26.26 6.32
N ALA A 235 -25.76 25.62 7.41
CA ALA A 235 -25.54 26.14 8.76
C ALA A 235 -24.08 26.00 9.24
N HIS A 236 -23.27 25.17 8.57
CA HIS A 236 -21.83 25.03 8.80
C HIS A 236 -21.03 26.06 7.99
N GLU A 237 -21.24 27.35 8.26
CA GLU A 237 -20.63 28.47 7.52
C GLU A 237 -19.09 28.37 7.45
N SER A 238 -18.44 27.99 8.56
CA SER A 238 -16.98 27.83 8.68
C SER A 238 -16.41 26.73 7.78
N GLN A 239 -17.23 25.76 7.39
CA GLN A 239 -16.86 24.62 6.56
C GLN A 239 -17.56 24.66 5.18
N TYR A 240 -18.44 25.63 4.94
CA TYR A 240 -19.30 25.70 3.75
C TYR A 240 -18.55 25.85 2.44
N LEU A 241 -17.43 26.56 2.44
CA LEU A 241 -16.58 26.72 1.25
C LEU A 241 -15.99 25.38 0.77
N LYS A 242 -15.62 24.48 1.70
CA LYS A 242 -15.21 23.10 1.40
C LYS A 242 -16.38 22.29 0.81
N PHE A 243 -17.62 22.55 1.26
CA PHE A 243 -18.82 21.95 0.67
C PHE A 243 -19.16 22.48 -0.72
N THR A 244 -18.90 23.75 -1.06
CA THR A 244 -19.17 24.32 -2.39
C THR A 244 -18.27 23.75 -3.50
N SER A 245 -17.02 23.37 -3.22
CA SER A 245 -16.17 22.65 -4.19
C SER A 245 -16.72 21.25 -4.50
N TYR A 246 -17.28 20.56 -3.49
CA TYR A 246 -18.06 19.34 -3.70
C TYR A 246 -19.40 19.60 -4.41
N ARG A 247 -20.00 20.79 -4.21
CA ARG A 247 -21.28 21.19 -4.83
C ARG A 247 -21.15 21.52 -6.32
N LEU A 248 -20.04 22.12 -6.78
CA LEU A 248 -19.78 22.39 -8.20
C LEU A 248 -19.59 21.06 -8.98
N LEU A 249 -18.94 20.07 -8.37
CA LEU A 249 -18.83 18.70 -8.91
C LEU A 249 -20.17 17.93 -8.87
N CYS A 250 -21.10 18.30 -7.98
CA CYS A 250 -22.42 17.69 -7.89
C CYS A 250 -23.51 18.33 -8.78
N GLN A 251 -23.26 19.43 -9.48
CA GLN A 251 -24.26 20.06 -10.36
C GLN A 251 -24.56 19.28 -11.66
N ILE A 252 -23.67 18.37 -12.08
CA ILE A 252 -23.84 17.55 -13.30
C ILE A 252 -24.58 16.23 -13.00
N CYS A 253 -24.78 15.87 -11.73
CA CYS A 253 -25.38 14.60 -11.33
C CYS A 253 -26.78 14.84 -10.71
N PRO A 254 -27.85 14.17 -11.16
CA PRO A 254 -29.18 14.39 -10.63
C PRO A 254 -29.26 13.86 -9.19
N LEU A 255 -29.11 14.75 -8.20
CA LEU A 255 -29.71 14.66 -6.85
C LEU A 255 -29.82 13.21 -6.30
N SER A 256 -28.78 12.41 -6.37
CA SER A 256 -28.77 11.01 -5.92
C SER A 256 -27.85 10.80 -4.72
N ALA A 257 -27.06 11.80 -4.35
CA ALA A 257 -26.07 11.76 -3.27
C ALA A 257 -26.66 11.84 -1.84
N VAL A 258 -27.95 11.55 -1.65
CA VAL A 258 -28.60 11.56 -0.32
C VAL A 258 -29.11 10.16 0.00
N VAL A 259 -28.19 9.20 -0.05
CA VAL A 259 -28.43 7.78 0.21
C VAL A 259 -27.46 7.29 1.27
N GLY A 260 -27.93 7.10 2.50
CA GLY A 260 -27.16 6.43 3.56
C GLY A 260 -27.38 4.92 3.50
N ARG A 261 -26.31 4.12 3.47
CA ARG A 261 -26.38 2.65 3.53
C ARG A 261 -25.92 2.15 4.88
N LEU A 262 -26.88 1.74 5.71
CA LEU A 262 -26.63 1.21 7.04
C LEU A 262 -26.66 -0.32 7.04
N ARG A 263 -25.64 -0.94 7.65
CA ARG A 263 -25.59 -2.39 7.88
C ARG A 263 -25.78 -2.69 9.37
N CYS A 264 -26.78 -3.51 9.70
CA CYS A 264 -27.00 -3.97 11.07
C CYS A 264 -26.06 -5.12 11.41
N TYR A 265 -25.31 -4.99 12.51
CA TYR A 265 -24.57 -6.10 13.11
C TYR A 265 -25.34 -6.60 14.34
N ARG A 266 -25.73 -7.87 14.32
CA ARG A 266 -26.34 -8.56 15.47
C ARG A 266 -25.33 -9.57 15.99
N PHE A 267 -24.56 -9.18 17.00
CA PHE A 267 -23.62 -10.09 17.65
C PHE A 267 -24.43 -11.00 18.59
N ASN A 268 -24.49 -12.29 18.28
CA ASN A 268 -25.16 -13.29 19.12
C ASN A 268 -24.44 -13.39 20.47
N ALA A 269 -25.12 -13.01 21.55
CA ALA A 269 -24.72 -13.39 22.89
C ALA A 269 -24.90 -14.91 23.04
N CYS A 270 -23.78 -15.63 23.11
CA CYS A 270 -23.74 -16.97 23.66
C CYS A 270 -23.91 -16.85 25.19
N SER A 271 -24.91 -17.51 25.77
CA SER A 271 -25.06 -17.62 27.22
C SER A 271 -25.31 -19.09 27.59
N THR A 272 -24.28 -19.73 28.11
CA THR A 272 -24.31 -20.94 28.93
C THR A 272 -24.56 -20.55 30.39
N THR A 273 -25.61 -21.07 31.01
CA THR A 273 -25.68 -21.68 32.37
C THR A 273 -27.10 -21.71 32.94
N HIS A 274 -27.34 -22.75 33.76
CA HIS A 274 -28.59 -23.21 34.35
C HIS A 274 -29.37 -22.21 35.23
N GLY A 275 -30.69 -22.43 35.36
CA GLY A 275 -31.44 -21.99 36.56
C GLY A 275 -32.91 -21.61 36.33
N SER A 276 -33.81 -22.47 36.77
CA SER A 276 -35.28 -22.39 36.79
C SER A 276 -35.91 -21.08 37.32
N ARG A 277 -36.95 -20.53 36.65
CA ARG A 277 -38.38 -20.51 37.08
C ARG A 277 -39.25 -19.61 36.17
N ARG A 278 -40.54 -20.00 36.09
CA ARG A 278 -41.60 -19.56 35.17
C ARG A 278 -42.01 -18.08 35.26
N ALA A 279 -42.38 -17.51 34.12
CA ALA A 279 -43.62 -16.72 33.97
C ALA A 279 -44.23 -16.95 32.57
N LYS A 280 -45.45 -17.48 32.52
CA LYS A 280 -46.25 -17.70 31.31
C LYS A 280 -46.91 -16.38 30.89
N MET A 281 -46.86 -16.04 29.61
CA MET A 281 -48.03 -15.50 28.90
C MET A 281 -47.99 -15.94 27.42
N ASN A 282 -49.12 -16.51 27.00
CA ASN A 282 -49.31 -17.19 25.73
C ASN A 282 -49.60 -16.20 24.59
N PHE A 283 -48.89 -16.33 23.47
CA PHE A 283 -49.49 -16.14 22.14
C PHE A 283 -49.11 -17.32 21.26
N ARG A 284 -50.12 -18.12 20.89
CA ARG A 284 -50.00 -19.37 20.13
C ARG A 284 -49.61 -19.09 18.67
N ARG A 285 -48.39 -19.46 18.29
CA ARG A 285 -48.10 -20.25 17.08
C ARG A 285 -46.96 -21.22 17.44
N LYS A 286 -47.24 -22.53 17.45
CA LYS A 286 -46.25 -23.58 17.72
C LYS A 286 -45.19 -23.57 16.60
N HIS A 287 -44.04 -22.94 16.83
CA HIS A 287 -42.81 -23.38 16.20
C HIS A 287 -42.30 -24.59 16.99
N LYS A 288 -42.35 -25.76 16.38
CA LYS A 288 -41.68 -26.97 16.88
C LYS A 288 -40.18 -26.62 16.95
N SER A 289 -39.59 -26.51 18.14
CA SER A 289 -38.14 -26.29 18.25
C SER A 289 -37.44 -27.44 17.53
N SER A 290 -36.76 -27.14 16.42
CA SER A 290 -35.90 -28.12 15.75
C SER A 290 -34.83 -28.53 16.76
N LYS A 291 -34.68 -29.84 16.97
CA LYS A 291 -33.53 -30.36 17.73
C LYS A 291 -32.28 -29.99 16.93
N CYS A 292 -31.26 -29.47 17.60
CA CYS A 292 -29.96 -29.17 17.01
C CYS A 292 -28.88 -30.02 17.70
N PHE A 293 -27.77 -30.25 17.01
CA PHE A 293 -26.61 -30.94 17.54
C PHE A 293 -25.34 -30.16 17.16
N PRO A 294 -24.33 -30.12 18.05
CA PRO A 294 -23.10 -29.38 17.78
C PRO A 294 -22.17 -30.18 16.85
N VAL A 295 -21.57 -29.48 15.92
CA VAL A 295 -20.58 -29.99 14.96
C VAL A 295 -19.32 -29.15 15.04
N LYS A 296 -18.16 -29.80 14.93
CA LYS A 296 -16.84 -29.18 14.96
C LYS A 296 -16.18 -29.43 13.61
N ILE A 297 -15.79 -28.35 12.93
CA ILE A 297 -15.14 -28.38 11.63
C ILE A 297 -13.69 -27.96 11.84
N LEU A 298 -12.77 -28.83 11.46
CA LEU A 298 -11.34 -28.57 11.47
C LEU A 298 -10.93 -28.23 10.04
N THR A 299 -10.51 -27.00 9.81
CA THR A 299 -9.70 -26.64 8.64
C THR A 299 -8.22 -26.75 9.04
N LEU A 300 -7.31 -26.59 8.08
CA LEU A 300 -5.86 -26.65 8.35
C LEU A 300 -5.34 -25.42 9.10
N ASP A 301 -6.09 -24.32 9.07
CA ASP A 301 -5.76 -23.02 9.67
C ASP A 301 -6.69 -22.60 10.83
N ALA A 302 -7.84 -23.27 11.00
CA ALA A 302 -8.85 -22.86 11.95
C ALA A 302 -9.72 -24.02 12.46
N GLN A 303 -10.38 -23.78 13.60
CA GLN A 303 -11.42 -24.64 14.14
C GLN A 303 -12.72 -23.84 14.23
N LEU A 304 -13.79 -24.39 13.65
CA LEU A 304 -15.12 -23.79 13.63
C LEU A 304 -16.10 -24.70 14.37
N GLU A 305 -17.01 -24.11 15.15
CA GLU A 305 -18.05 -24.85 15.86
C GLU A 305 -19.43 -24.28 15.53
N PHE A 306 -20.34 -25.16 15.14
CA PHE A 306 -21.70 -24.79 14.75
C PHE A 306 -22.73 -25.65 15.47
N ASN A 307 -23.95 -25.13 15.65
CA ASN A 307 -25.11 -25.92 16.07
C ASN A 307 -25.99 -26.18 14.84
N LEU A 308 -26.00 -27.41 14.35
CA LEU A 308 -26.70 -27.81 13.14
C LEU A 308 -28.07 -28.40 13.48
N GLU A 309 -29.09 -28.08 12.68
CA GLU A 309 -30.41 -28.71 12.84
C GLU A 309 -30.33 -30.22 12.52
N CYS A 310 -31.00 -31.08 13.30
CA CYS A 310 -30.99 -32.53 13.06
C CYS A 310 -31.56 -32.96 11.69
N LYS A 311 -32.25 -32.05 10.98
CA LYS A 311 -32.80 -32.30 9.64
C LYS A 311 -31.88 -31.81 8.52
N ALA A 312 -30.80 -31.11 8.84
CA ALA A 312 -29.90 -30.52 7.85
C ALA A 312 -29.20 -31.61 7.02
N ASN A 313 -29.06 -31.32 5.73
CA ASN A 313 -28.32 -32.16 4.80
C ASN A 313 -26.84 -31.79 4.80
N GLY A 314 -26.00 -32.64 4.21
CA GLY A 314 -24.58 -32.37 4.07
C GLY A 314 -24.30 -31.04 3.35
N ARG A 315 -25.13 -30.69 2.35
CA ARG A 315 -25.04 -29.40 1.65
C ARG A 315 -25.21 -28.21 2.58
N ASP A 316 -26.14 -28.27 3.53
CA ASP A 316 -26.42 -27.16 4.45
C ASP A 316 -25.21 -26.90 5.36
N LEU A 317 -24.59 -27.97 5.87
CA LEU A 317 -23.38 -27.88 6.68
C LEU A 317 -22.21 -27.35 5.84
N PHE A 318 -22.01 -27.89 4.65
CA PHE A 318 -20.93 -27.47 3.76
C PHE A 318 -21.04 -26.00 3.34
N ASP A 319 -22.25 -25.55 2.96
CA ASP A 319 -22.51 -24.15 2.62
C ASP A 319 -22.28 -23.20 3.80
N LEU A 320 -22.64 -23.64 5.01
CA LEU A 320 -22.39 -22.87 6.23
C LEU A 320 -20.89 -22.68 6.46
N VAL A 321 -20.09 -23.73 6.27
CA VAL A 321 -18.62 -23.67 6.36
C VAL A 321 -18.06 -22.71 5.31
N CYS A 322 -18.37 -22.93 4.03
CA CYS A 322 -17.86 -22.10 2.93
C CYS A 322 -18.21 -20.62 3.09
N ARG A 323 -19.45 -20.30 3.52
CA ARG A 323 -19.85 -18.91 3.78
C ARG A 323 -19.12 -18.28 4.97
N THR A 324 -18.77 -19.08 5.98
CA THR A 324 -18.07 -18.60 7.18
C THR A 324 -16.62 -18.23 6.86
N ILE A 325 -15.94 -19.06 6.06
CA ILE A 325 -14.55 -18.81 5.64
C ILE A 325 -14.43 -17.89 4.41
N GLY A 326 -15.55 -17.58 3.72
CA GLY A 326 -15.55 -16.73 2.53
C GLY A 326 -15.13 -17.44 1.23
N LEU A 327 -15.20 -18.77 1.20
CA LEU A 327 -14.81 -19.59 0.06
C LEU A 327 -15.98 -19.79 -0.91
N ARG A 328 -15.77 -19.46 -2.18
CA ARG A 328 -16.74 -19.56 -3.28
C ARG A 328 -16.39 -20.68 -4.26
N GLU A 329 -15.11 -21.04 -4.37
CA GLU A 329 -14.60 -22.17 -5.18
C GLU A 329 -14.90 -23.53 -4.53
N THR A 330 -16.17 -23.76 -4.23
CA THR A 330 -16.63 -24.87 -3.39
C THR A 330 -16.47 -26.24 -4.03
N TRP A 331 -16.17 -26.33 -5.33
CA TRP A 331 -16.10 -27.57 -6.08
C TRP A 331 -14.84 -28.40 -5.84
N TYR A 332 -13.81 -27.84 -5.20
CA TYR A 332 -12.60 -28.59 -4.82
C TYR A 332 -12.74 -29.30 -3.48
N PHE A 333 -13.59 -28.81 -2.58
CA PHE A 333 -13.57 -29.18 -1.17
C PHE A 333 -14.67 -30.17 -0.79
N GLY A 334 -14.44 -30.87 0.32
CA GLY A 334 -15.41 -31.73 0.98
C GLY A 334 -15.20 -31.77 2.48
N LEU A 335 -16.15 -32.38 3.18
CA LEU A 335 -16.02 -32.67 4.62
C LEU A 335 -15.73 -34.15 4.79
N GLN A 336 -14.59 -34.48 5.37
CA GLN A 336 -14.21 -35.83 5.75
C GLN A 336 -14.56 -36.06 7.23
N TYR A 337 -14.98 -37.27 7.57
CA TYR A 337 -15.20 -37.70 8.95
C TYR A 337 -14.84 -39.19 9.07
N GLU A 338 -14.62 -39.63 10.30
CA GLU A 338 -14.47 -41.04 10.63
C GLU A 338 -15.86 -41.61 10.94
N ASP A 339 -16.27 -42.69 10.28
CA ASP A 339 -17.57 -43.35 10.55
C ASP A 339 -17.58 -44.03 11.93
N CYS A 340 -18.75 -44.49 12.38
CA CYS A 340 -18.88 -45.21 13.66
C CYS A 340 -18.09 -46.54 13.73
N LYS A 341 -17.52 -46.99 12.61
CA LYS A 341 -16.70 -48.21 12.49
C LYS A 341 -15.21 -47.88 12.32
N GLY A 342 -14.81 -46.62 12.44
CA GLY A 342 -13.42 -46.16 12.36
C GLY A 342 -12.88 -45.93 10.94
N PHE A 343 -13.74 -45.88 9.92
CA PHE A 343 -13.33 -45.68 8.52
C PHE A 343 -13.52 -44.24 8.08
N LEU A 344 -12.55 -43.70 7.35
CA LEU A 344 -12.66 -42.38 6.75
C LEU A 344 -13.71 -42.38 5.62
N ALA A 345 -14.64 -41.43 5.69
CA ALA A 345 -15.71 -41.23 4.72
C ALA A 345 -15.88 -39.75 4.39
N TRP A 346 -16.32 -39.47 3.16
CA TRP A 346 -16.69 -38.12 2.74
C TRP A 346 -18.19 -37.89 2.94
N LEU A 347 -18.54 -36.73 3.49
CA LEU A 347 -19.92 -36.32 3.71
C LEU A 347 -20.65 -36.16 2.37
N LYS A 348 -21.78 -36.85 2.23
CA LYS A 348 -22.66 -36.77 1.07
C LYS A 348 -23.56 -35.55 1.19
N MET A 349 -23.56 -34.73 0.15
CA MET A 349 -24.25 -33.44 0.14
C MET A 349 -25.79 -33.57 0.07
N ASP A 350 -26.27 -34.64 -0.55
CA ASP A 350 -27.69 -34.94 -0.82
C ASP A 350 -28.42 -35.63 0.36
N ARG A 351 -27.68 -36.05 1.39
CA ARG A 351 -28.22 -36.80 2.53
C ARG A 351 -28.12 -36.03 3.84
N LYS A 352 -28.96 -36.37 4.81
CA LYS A 352 -28.88 -35.82 6.17
C LYS A 352 -27.56 -36.18 6.83
N VAL A 353 -27.00 -35.27 7.61
CA VAL A 353 -25.71 -35.51 8.28
C VAL A 353 -25.82 -36.66 9.29
N GLN A 354 -26.91 -36.74 10.05
CA GLN A 354 -27.11 -37.78 11.07
C GLN A 354 -27.37 -39.18 10.48
N ASP A 355 -27.81 -39.28 9.22
CA ASP A 355 -28.14 -40.54 8.54
C ASP A 355 -26.92 -41.18 7.85
N GLN A 356 -25.72 -40.62 8.07
CA GLN A 356 -24.47 -41.03 7.40
C GLN A 356 -23.48 -41.70 8.35
N ASP A 357 -23.96 -42.45 9.35
CA ASP A 357 -23.09 -43.20 10.28
C ASP A 357 -22.01 -42.36 10.98
N VAL A 358 -22.27 -41.07 11.17
CA VAL A 358 -21.34 -40.15 11.85
C VAL A 358 -21.14 -40.55 13.31
N PRO A 359 -19.97 -40.25 13.92
CA PRO A 359 -19.70 -40.55 15.32
C PRO A 359 -20.76 -39.93 16.23
N LYS A 360 -21.13 -40.67 17.28
CA LYS A 360 -22.02 -40.15 18.33
C LYS A 360 -21.30 -39.22 19.32
N THR A 361 -20.08 -38.78 19.00
CA THR A 361 -19.32 -37.82 19.78
C THR A 361 -19.93 -36.43 19.66
N THR A 362 -19.84 -35.63 20.72
CA THR A 362 -20.42 -34.29 20.79
C THR A 362 -19.33 -33.31 21.24
N PRO A 363 -18.89 -32.36 20.38
CA PRO A 363 -19.34 -32.12 19.01
C PRO A 363 -18.88 -33.20 18.01
N VAL A 364 -19.66 -33.41 16.94
CA VAL A 364 -19.29 -34.34 15.86
C VAL A 364 -18.14 -33.72 15.05
N PRO A 365 -16.96 -34.36 14.95
CA PRO A 365 -15.81 -33.81 14.24
C PRO A 365 -15.90 -34.06 12.73
N PHE A 366 -15.62 -33.03 11.95
CA PHE A 366 -15.38 -33.10 10.51
C PHE A 366 -14.09 -32.36 10.17
N VAL A 367 -13.40 -32.81 9.14
CA VAL A 367 -12.21 -32.15 8.58
C VAL A 367 -12.57 -31.61 7.20
N PHE A 368 -12.33 -30.32 6.98
CA PHE A 368 -12.57 -29.66 5.70
C PHE A 368 -11.29 -29.71 4.87
N LEU A 369 -11.32 -30.48 3.77
CA LEU A 369 -10.16 -30.79 2.94
C LEU A 369 -10.48 -30.61 1.46
N ALA A 370 -9.46 -30.30 0.66
CA ALA A 370 -9.53 -30.39 -0.79
C ALA A 370 -9.61 -31.87 -1.18
N LYS A 371 -10.73 -32.24 -1.82
CA LYS A 371 -11.03 -33.57 -2.34
C LYS A 371 -10.59 -33.73 -3.80
N PHE A 372 -10.68 -32.64 -4.58
CA PHE A 372 -10.31 -32.60 -5.99
C PHE A 372 -9.25 -31.54 -6.20
N TYR A 373 -8.30 -31.82 -7.09
CA TYR A 373 -7.19 -30.92 -7.42
C TYR A 373 -7.42 -30.22 -8.77
N PRO A 374 -6.91 -28.99 -8.96
CA PRO A 374 -6.90 -28.35 -10.28
C PRO A 374 -5.96 -29.07 -11.26
N GLU A 375 -6.23 -28.96 -12.57
CA GLU A 375 -5.30 -29.35 -13.64
C GLU A 375 -4.11 -28.37 -13.72
N ASN A 376 -4.36 -27.07 -13.53
CA ASN A 376 -3.32 -26.04 -13.41
C ASN A 376 -3.66 -25.09 -12.26
N VAL A 377 -2.79 -25.04 -11.24
CA VAL A 377 -3.03 -24.23 -10.03
C VAL A 377 -3.09 -22.73 -10.31
N ALA A 378 -2.28 -22.25 -11.25
CA ALA A 378 -2.14 -20.82 -11.55
C ALA A 378 -3.31 -20.26 -12.36
N GLU A 379 -3.98 -21.10 -13.16
CA GLU A 379 -5.11 -20.71 -14.00
C GLU A 379 -6.47 -20.92 -13.33
N GLU A 380 -6.55 -21.93 -12.45
CA GLU A 380 -7.82 -22.33 -11.83
C GLU A 380 -8.07 -21.71 -10.47
N LEU A 381 -7.05 -21.56 -9.61
CA LEU A 381 -7.25 -21.05 -8.25
C LEU A 381 -7.38 -19.52 -8.29
N VAL A 382 -8.54 -19.02 -7.87
CA VAL A 382 -8.87 -17.60 -8.00
C VAL A 382 -8.79 -16.85 -6.67
N GLN A 383 -9.26 -17.45 -5.58
CA GLN A 383 -9.30 -16.80 -4.28
C GLN A 383 -8.07 -17.14 -3.43
N GLU A 384 -7.53 -16.14 -2.73
CA GLU A 384 -6.43 -16.31 -1.78
C GLU A 384 -6.73 -17.38 -0.71
N ILE A 385 -7.97 -17.46 -0.20
CA ILE A 385 -8.36 -18.48 0.78
C ILE A 385 -8.31 -19.91 0.21
N THR A 386 -8.72 -20.08 -1.05
CA THR A 386 -8.68 -21.38 -1.73
C THR A 386 -7.23 -21.81 -1.88
N GLN A 387 -6.39 -20.90 -2.40
CA GLN A 387 -4.97 -21.11 -2.57
C GLN A 387 -4.29 -21.47 -1.24
N HIS A 388 -4.57 -20.72 -0.19
CA HIS A 388 -3.99 -20.94 1.13
C HIS A 388 -4.33 -22.33 1.69
N LEU A 389 -5.58 -22.77 1.56
CA LEU A 389 -5.98 -24.10 2.02
C LEU A 389 -5.34 -25.23 1.21
N PHE A 390 -5.18 -25.06 -0.10
CA PHE A 390 -4.43 -26.00 -0.95
C PHE A 390 -2.96 -26.06 -0.54
N PHE A 391 -2.32 -24.90 -0.36
CA PHE A 391 -0.92 -24.80 0.09
C PHE A 391 -0.70 -25.56 1.39
N LEU A 392 -1.53 -25.31 2.41
CA LEU A 392 -1.41 -26.00 3.70
C LEU A 392 -1.58 -27.51 3.57
N GLN A 393 -2.55 -27.97 2.78
CA GLN A 393 -2.84 -29.40 2.63
C GLN A 393 -1.69 -30.12 1.96
N VAL A 394 -1.21 -29.56 0.86
CA VAL A 394 -0.13 -30.12 0.06
C VAL A 394 1.19 -30.10 0.83
N LYS A 395 1.48 -29.01 1.56
CA LYS A 395 2.64 -28.93 2.47
C LYS A 395 2.60 -30.04 3.51
N GLN A 396 1.43 -30.27 4.13
CA GLN A 396 1.28 -31.35 5.11
C GLN A 396 1.48 -32.73 4.47
N SER A 397 0.95 -32.96 3.26
CA SER A 397 1.15 -34.23 2.53
C SER A 397 2.62 -34.49 2.17
N ILE A 398 3.40 -33.46 1.85
CA ILE A 398 4.85 -33.59 1.62
C ILE A 398 5.58 -33.95 2.93
N LEU A 399 5.29 -33.23 4.02
CA LEU A 399 5.93 -33.47 5.32
C LEU A 399 5.58 -34.86 5.90
N ASN A 400 4.34 -35.32 5.67
CA ASN A 400 3.87 -36.64 6.07
C ASN A 400 4.38 -37.78 5.18
N MET A 401 5.13 -37.49 4.11
CA MET A 401 5.60 -38.46 3.11
C MET A 401 4.48 -39.09 2.25
N ASP A 402 3.28 -38.50 2.21
CA ASP A 402 2.19 -38.93 1.32
C ASP A 402 2.50 -38.59 -0.15
N ILE A 403 3.24 -37.49 -0.36
CA ILE A 403 3.75 -37.06 -1.67
C ILE A 403 5.28 -37.13 -1.61
N TYR A 404 5.87 -37.93 -2.50
CA TYR A 404 7.31 -37.94 -2.67
C TYR A 404 7.79 -36.57 -3.18
N CYS A 405 8.78 -35.99 -2.50
CA CYS A 405 9.44 -34.76 -2.89
C CYS A 405 10.95 -34.94 -2.84
N PRO A 406 11.70 -34.64 -3.92
CA PRO A 406 13.16 -34.71 -3.94
C PRO A 406 13.80 -33.77 -2.90
N PRO A 407 15.02 -34.07 -2.41
CA PRO A 407 15.70 -33.25 -1.40
C PRO A 407 15.90 -31.78 -1.80
N GLU A 408 16.40 -31.50 -3.00
CA GLU A 408 16.66 -30.15 -3.51
C GLU A 408 15.36 -29.33 -3.65
N ILE A 409 14.27 -29.98 -4.09
CA ILE A 409 12.95 -29.36 -4.18
C ILE A 409 12.38 -29.13 -2.78
N SER A 410 12.61 -30.04 -1.83
CA SER A 410 12.14 -29.89 -0.45
C SER A 410 12.74 -28.66 0.22
N VAL A 411 14.04 -28.38 0.00
CA VAL A 411 14.72 -27.17 0.49
C VAL A 411 14.11 -25.90 -0.12
N LEU A 412 13.90 -25.89 -1.44
CA LEU A 412 13.27 -24.76 -2.12
C LEU A 412 11.84 -24.52 -1.60
N LEU A 413 11.04 -25.57 -1.46
CA LEU A 413 9.69 -25.49 -0.93
C LEU A 413 9.67 -24.98 0.53
N ALA A 414 10.62 -25.41 1.37
CA ALA A 414 10.76 -24.90 2.72
C ALA A 414 11.01 -23.38 2.74
N SER A 415 11.85 -22.87 1.83
CA SER A 415 12.11 -21.44 1.73
C SER A 415 10.86 -20.62 1.35
N TYR A 416 10.03 -21.11 0.41
CA TYR A 416 8.75 -20.48 0.09
C TYR A 416 7.75 -20.56 1.25
N ALA A 417 7.72 -21.66 2.00
CA ALA A 417 6.87 -21.80 3.17
C ALA A 417 7.24 -20.80 4.29
N LEU A 418 8.54 -20.50 4.45
CA LEU A 418 9.02 -19.45 5.36
C LEU A 418 8.62 -18.05 4.88
N GLN A 419 8.79 -17.74 3.59
CA GLN A 419 8.34 -16.48 3.02
C GLN A 419 6.82 -16.29 3.20
N ALA A 420 6.03 -17.33 2.99
CA ALA A 420 4.57 -17.28 3.21
C ALA A 420 4.19 -17.03 4.67
N LYS A 421 4.95 -17.59 5.63
CA LYS A 421 4.64 -17.51 7.07
C LYS A 421 5.17 -16.23 7.72
N TYR A 422 6.39 -15.83 7.41
CA TYR A 422 7.11 -14.75 8.10
C TYR A 422 7.30 -13.48 7.25
N GLY A 423 7.06 -13.54 5.94
CA GLY A 423 7.34 -12.43 5.02
C GLY A 423 8.82 -12.34 4.66
N ASP A 424 9.30 -11.15 4.31
CA ASP A 424 10.69 -10.94 3.86
C ASP A 424 11.71 -11.33 4.94
N TYR A 425 12.81 -11.98 4.49
CA TYR A 425 13.94 -12.29 5.35
C TYR A 425 14.59 -11.02 5.92
N ASP A 426 14.69 -10.95 7.26
CA ASP A 426 15.40 -9.92 8.01
C ASP A 426 16.43 -10.57 8.95
N GLU A 427 17.70 -10.33 8.66
CA GLU A 427 18.84 -10.85 9.42
C GLU A 427 18.85 -10.36 10.88
N ALA A 428 18.28 -9.18 11.16
CA ALA A 428 18.20 -8.65 12.53
C ALA A 428 17.06 -9.29 13.34
N ALA A 429 16.00 -9.77 12.66
CA ALA A 429 14.83 -10.39 13.30
C ALA A 429 14.99 -11.90 13.49
N MET A 430 15.79 -12.57 12.63
CA MET A 430 16.05 -14.01 12.74
C MET A 430 17.07 -14.33 13.83
N LYS A 431 16.60 -14.95 14.92
CA LYS A 431 17.48 -15.57 15.92
C LYS A 431 17.92 -16.97 15.45
N PRO A 432 19.18 -17.38 15.68
CA PRO A 432 19.64 -18.75 15.42
C PRO A 432 18.70 -19.78 16.10
N GLY A 433 18.27 -20.80 15.36
CA GLY A 433 17.39 -21.87 15.85
C GLY A 433 15.88 -21.58 15.81
N LEU A 434 15.43 -20.41 15.31
CA LEU A 434 14.00 -20.13 15.12
C LEU A 434 13.37 -21.05 14.06
N LEU A 435 14.14 -21.45 13.05
CA LEU A 435 13.70 -22.34 11.97
C LEU A 435 13.61 -23.80 12.42
N GLY A 436 14.48 -24.24 13.33
CA GLY A 436 14.52 -25.62 13.83
C GLY A 436 13.31 -26.01 14.69
N THR A 437 12.46 -25.05 15.07
CA THR A 437 11.17 -25.33 15.74
C THR A 437 10.08 -25.75 14.75
N GLU A 438 10.27 -25.47 13.46
CA GLU A 438 9.29 -25.75 12.41
C GLU A 438 9.58 -27.08 11.71
N ASP A 439 8.54 -27.84 11.41
CA ASP A 439 8.63 -29.00 10.50
C ASP A 439 8.77 -28.49 9.06
N LEU A 440 10.01 -28.19 8.65
CA LEU A 440 10.34 -27.60 7.33
C LEU A 440 10.61 -28.65 6.26
N LEU A 441 11.26 -29.75 6.63
CA LEU A 441 11.69 -30.80 5.70
C LEU A 441 11.07 -32.14 6.09
N PRO A 442 10.77 -33.01 5.10
CA PRO A 442 10.30 -34.36 5.40
C PRO A 442 11.39 -35.16 6.14
N LYS A 443 10.99 -36.02 7.08
CA LYS A 443 11.93 -36.85 7.88
C LYS A 443 12.89 -37.66 7.02
N ARG A 444 12.41 -38.18 5.88
CA ARG A 444 13.23 -38.89 4.89
C ARG A 444 14.45 -38.07 4.45
N VAL A 445 14.25 -36.78 4.15
CA VAL A 445 15.34 -35.88 3.71
C VAL A 445 16.31 -35.62 4.85
N LEU A 446 15.81 -35.38 6.06
CA LEU A 446 16.67 -35.16 7.23
C LEU A 446 17.54 -36.39 7.55
N ASP A 447 16.96 -37.58 7.46
CA ASP A 447 17.66 -38.82 7.81
C ASP A 447 18.71 -39.21 6.75
N GLN A 448 18.45 -38.93 5.47
CA GLN A 448 19.26 -39.38 4.33
C GLN A 448 20.63 -38.69 4.23
N TYR A 449 20.80 -37.51 4.82
CA TYR A 449 22.05 -36.73 4.71
C TYR A 449 22.73 -36.56 6.07
N GLN A 450 24.07 -36.53 6.07
CA GLN A 450 24.88 -36.23 7.26
C GLN A 450 24.93 -34.72 7.50
N MET A 451 23.78 -34.12 7.78
CA MET A 451 23.62 -32.68 8.01
C MET A 451 22.95 -32.42 9.36
N THR A 452 23.42 -31.40 10.07
CA THR A 452 22.74 -30.92 11.28
C THR A 452 21.53 -30.06 10.91
N ALA A 453 20.61 -29.84 11.86
CA ALA A 453 19.48 -28.93 11.64
C ALA A 453 19.97 -27.53 11.22
N GLU A 454 21.02 -27.01 11.87
CA GLU A 454 21.64 -25.72 11.54
C GLU A 454 22.18 -25.68 10.09
N MET A 455 22.80 -26.76 9.61
CA MET A 455 23.27 -26.83 8.22
C MET A 455 22.12 -26.75 7.21
N TRP A 456 20.99 -27.39 7.52
CA TRP A 456 19.78 -27.27 6.70
C TRP A 456 19.19 -25.86 6.75
N GLU A 457 19.14 -25.24 7.93
CA GLU A 457 18.70 -23.86 8.09
C GLU A 457 19.51 -22.89 7.23
N GLU A 458 20.85 -23.00 7.22
CA GLU A 458 21.71 -22.15 6.40
C GLU A 458 21.44 -22.31 4.90
N ARG A 459 21.18 -23.53 4.43
CA ARG A 459 20.80 -23.74 3.01
C ARG A 459 19.44 -23.17 2.67
N ILE A 460 18.45 -23.36 3.54
CA ILE A 460 17.10 -22.79 3.35
C ILE A 460 17.14 -21.27 3.39
N LYS A 461 17.98 -20.69 4.27
CA LYS A 461 18.14 -19.24 4.44
C LYS A 461 18.61 -18.53 3.17
N ILE A 462 19.53 -19.13 2.42
CA ILE A 462 20.00 -18.57 1.13
C ILE A 462 18.81 -18.35 0.19
N TRP A 463 18.02 -19.40 -0.03
CA TRP A 463 16.82 -19.33 -0.87
C TRP A 463 15.74 -18.41 -0.30
N TYR A 464 15.59 -18.37 1.03
CA TYR A 464 14.62 -17.49 1.68
C TYR A 464 14.97 -16.00 1.48
N ALA A 465 16.25 -15.63 1.51
CA ALA A 465 16.70 -14.28 1.21
C ALA A 465 16.42 -13.86 -0.24
N ASP A 466 16.50 -14.79 -1.19
CA ASP A 466 16.21 -14.55 -2.61
C ASP A 466 14.72 -14.24 -2.88
N HIS A 467 13.81 -14.69 -2.02
CA HIS A 467 12.36 -14.47 -2.14
C HIS A 467 11.89 -13.08 -1.71
N LYS A 468 12.84 -12.18 -1.41
CA LYS A 468 12.55 -10.84 -0.89
C LYS A 468 11.58 -10.06 -1.77
N GLY A 469 10.52 -9.59 -1.15
CA GLY A 469 9.44 -8.84 -1.77
C GLY A 469 8.32 -9.71 -2.30
N LEU A 470 8.39 -11.04 -2.30
CA LEU A 470 7.22 -11.85 -2.63
C LEU A 470 6.16 -11.69 -1.54
N SER A 471 4.92 -11.41 -1.93
CA SER A 471 3.82 -11.42 -0.98
C SER A 471 3.53 -12.86 -0.52
N ARG A 472 2.81 -13.02 0.58
CA ARG A 472 2.42 -14.33 1.09
C ARG A 472 1.67 -15.15 0.03
N ASP A 473 0.70 -14.55 -0.65
CA ASP A 473 -0.06 -15.20 -1.72
C ASP A 473 0.81 -15.50 -2.95
N GLU A 474 1.79 -14.68 -3.29
CA GLU A 474 2.74 -15.02 -4.36
C GLU A 474 3.60 -16.23 -3.98
N ALA A 475 4.15 -16.26 -2.76
CA ALA A 475 4.96 -17.37 -2.26
C ALA A 475 4.18 -18.69 -2.17
N GLU A 476 2.94 -18.65 -1.67
CA GLU A 476 2.06 -19.83 -1.62
C GLU A 476 1.71 -20.34 -3.03
N MET A 477 1.56 -19.46 -4.02
CA MET A 477 1.29 -19.85 -5.41
C MET A 477 2.51 -20.47 -6.08
N GLU A 478 3.72 -19.90 -5.90
CA GLU A 478 4.94 -20.51 -6.44
C GLU A 478 5.22 -21.88 -5.80
N TYR A 479 4.96 -22.03 -4.50
CA TYR A 479 5.01 -23.33 -3.82
C TYR A 479 4.12 -24.35 -4.53
N LEU A 480 2.85 -24.00 -4.78
CA LEU A 480 1.90 -24.89 -5.45
C LEU A 480 2.28 -25.19 -6.90
N ARG A 481 2.85 -24.21 -7.62
CA ARG A 481 3.32 -24.40 -9.01
C ARG A 481 4.43 -25.42 -9.12
N ILE A 482 5.37 -25.41 -8.18
CA ILE A 482 6.46 -26.39 -8.14
C ILE A 482 5.89 -27.76 -7.76
N VAL A 483 5.04 -27.82 -6.74
CA VAL A 483 4.50 -29.10 -6.26
C VAL A 483 3.58 -29.78 -7.27
N GLN A 484 2.87 -29.02 -8.12
CA GLN A 484 1.97 -29.63 -9.11
C GLN A 484 2.70 -30.57 -10.08
N ASP A 485 4.00 -30.36 -10.27
CA ASP A 485 4.85 -31.12 -11.17
C ASP A 485 5.44 -32.39 -10.53
N LEU A 486 5.30 -32.57 -9.21
CA LEU A 486 5.67 -33.81 -8.53
C LEU A 486 4.77 -34.97 -8.96
N GLU A 487 5.33 -36.16 -9.11
CA GLU A 487 4.68 -37.32 -9.70
C GLU A 487 3.43 -37.76 -8.92
N MET A 488 3.54 -37.76 -7.59
CA MET A 488 2.47 -38.21 -6.68
C MET A 488 1.44 -37.11 -6.36
N TYR A 489 1.65 -35.88 -6.82
CA TYR A 489 0.74 -34.77 -6.55
C TYR A 489 -0.65 -35.00 -7.16
N GLY A 490 -1.68 -34.87 -6.31
CA GLY A 490 -3.08 -34.95 -6.72
C GLY A 490 -3.54 -36.36 -7.13
N VAL A 491 -2.78 -37.39 -6.78
CA VAL A 491 -3.09 -38.79 -7.11
C VAL A 491 -3.72 -39.50 -5.92
N ASN A 492 -4.93 -40.05 -6.12
CA ASN A 492 -5.56 -40.92 -5.13
C ASN A 492 -5.28 -42.39 -5.50
N TYR A 493 -4.48 -43.09 -4.68
CA TYR A 493 -4.06 -44.46 -4.93
C TYR A 493 -5.01 -45.50 -4.33
N PHE A 494 -5.36 -46.51 -5.12
CA PHE A 494 -6.18 -47.64 -4.69
C PHE A 494 -5.54 -48.97 -5.12
N PRO A 495 -5.45 -49.97 -4.22
CA PRO A 495 -4.99 -51.29 -4.61
C PRO A 495 -6.08 -51.98 -5.44
N ILE A 496 -5.68 -52.49 -6.61
CA ILE A 496 -6.56 -53.18 -7.56
C ILE A 496 -5.87 -54.44 -8.09
N LYS A 497 -6.66 -55.31 -8.70
CA LYS A 497 -6.17 -56.51 -9.39
C LYS A 497 -6.70 -56.60 -10.81
N ASN A 498 -5.91 -57.16 -11.72
CA ASN A 498 -6.36 -57.48 -13.08
C ASN A 498 -7.04 -58.87 -13.12
N LYS A 499 -7.36 -59.39 -14.32
CA LYS A 499 -7.96 -60.75 -14.43
C LYS A 499 -6.99 -61.88 -14.08
N ARG A 500 -5.69 -61.62 -14.10
CA ARG A 500 -4.63 -62.58 -13.74
C ARG A 500 -4.30 -62.56 -12.24
N ASP A 501 -5.03 -61.77 -11.46
CA ASP A 501 -4.80 -61.53 -10.02
C ASP A 501 -3.47 -60.81 -9.71
N SER A 502 -2.85 -60.14 -10.69
CA SER A 502 -1.67 -59.28 -10.49
C SER A 502 -2.04 -58.08 -9.61
N GLU A 503 -1.26 -57.81 -8.56
CA GLU A 503 -1.47 -56.67 -7.67
C GLU A 503 -0.94 -55.38 -8.29
N LEU A 504 -1.81 -54.39 -8.47
CA LEU A 504 -1.51 -53.12 -9.13
C LEU A 504 -2.10 -51.95 -8.34
N TRP A 505 -1.68 -50.72 -8.65
CA TRP A 505 -2.30 -49.51 -8.11
C TRP A 505 -3.06 -48.75 -9.20
N LEU A 506 -4.28 -48.34 -8.86
CA LEU A 506 -5.06 -47.36 -9.60
C LEU A 506 -4.83 -45.98 -9.00
N GLY A 507 -4.34 -45.03 -9.79
CA GLY A 507 -4.32 -43.61 -9.44
C GLY A 507 -5.45 -42.86 -10.10
N VAL A 508 -6.33 -42.25 -9.32
CA VAL A 508 -7.38 -41.34 -9.80
C VAL A 508 -6.87 -39.90 -9.68
N THR A 509 -6.80 -39.19 -10.82
CA THR A 509 -6.26 -37.83 -10.91
C THR A 509 -7.23 -36.87 -11.63
N ALA A 510 -6.93 -35.57 -11.60
CA ALA A 510 -7.67 -34.57 -12.38
C ALA A 510 -7.56 -34.78 -13.90
N LEU A 511 -6.47 -35.41 -14.38
CA LEU A 511 -6.19 -35.62 -15.80
C LEU A 511 -6.79 -36.92 -16.35
N GLY A 512 -6.91 -37.95 -15.51
CA GLY A 512 -7.40 -39.27 -15.90
C GLY A 512 -7.13 -40.35 -14.86
N LEU A 513 -7.14 -41.59 -15.34
CA LEU A 513 -6.82 -42.78 -14.57
C LEU A 513 -5.43 -43.30 -14.94
N ASN A 514 -4.62 -43.58 -13.93
CA ASN A 514 -3.28 -44.12 -14.08
C ASN A 514 -3.20 -45.52 -13.49
N ILE A 515 -2.46 -46.41 -14.13
CA ILE A 515 -2.12 -47.73 -13.58
C ILE A 515 -0.63 -47.77 -13.28
N TYR A 516 -0.31 -48.28 -12.10
CA TYR A 516 1.04 -48.43 -11.60
C TYR A 516 1.30 -49.87 -11.16
N GLU A 517 2.55 -50.28 -11.23
CA GLU A 517 3.04 -51.54 -10.66
C GLU A 517 3.05 -51.46 -9.12
N GLN A 518 3.06 -52.61 -8.45
CA GLN A 518 2.92 -52.69 -7.00
C GLN A 518 4.01 -51.94 -6.23
N ASP A 519 5.23 -51.97 -6.75
CA ASP A 519 6.47 -51.42 -6.19
C ASP A 519 6.72 -49.96 -6.59
N ASN A 520 6.03 -49.44 -7.61
CA ASN A 520 6.30 -48.12 -8.16
C ASN A 520 5.05 -47.23 -8.26
N LYS A 521 4.79 -46.40 -7.24
CA LYS A 521 3.68 -45.43 -7.26
C LYS A 521 3.98 -44.10 -7.98
N SER A 522 5.22 -43.86 -8.38
CA SER A 522 5.64 -42.59 -9.00
C SER A 522 5.43 -42.61 -10.51
N VAL A 523 5.76 -43.72 -11.17
CA VAL A 523 5.77 -43.82 -12.64
C VAL A 523 4.57 -44.62 -13.14
N PRO A 524 3.56 -43.98 -13.77
CA PRO A 524 2.45 -44.72 -14.35
C PRO A 524 2.87 -45.49 -15.61
N ARG A 525 2.45 -46.75 -15.71
CA ARG A 525 2.64 -47.58 -16.92
C ARG A 525 1.57 -47.33 -17.97
N ILE A 526 0.34 -47.08 -17.53
CA ILE A 526 -0.82 -46.90 -18.40
C ILE A 526 -1.59 -45.67 -17.95
N ASN A 527 -2.00 -44.83 -18.91
CA ASN A 527 -2.88 -43.69 -18.67
C ASN A 527 -4.15 -43.80 -19.51
N PHE A 528 -5.32 -43.61 -18.89
CA PHE A 528 -6.62 -43.45 -19.54
C PHE A 528 -7.15 -42.02 -19.26
N PRO A 529 -7.05 -41.09 -20.21
CA PRO A 529 -7.54 -39.73 -20.01
C PRO A 529 -9.07 -39.71 -19.92
N TRP A 530 -9.62 -38.74 -19.18
CA TRP A 530 -11.08 -38.63 -19.02
C TRP A 530 -11.83 -38.47 -20.35
N SER A 531 -11.20 -37.92 -21.40
CA SER A 531 -11.79 -37.80 -22.75
C SER A 531 -12.10 -39.14 -23.42
N GLU A 532 -11.47 -40.23 -22.98
CA GLU A 532 -11.66 -41.58 -23.55
C GLU A 532 -12.67 -42.41 -22.75
N ILE A 533 -13.18 -41.91 -21.62
CA ILE A 533 -14.05 -42.65 -20.71
C ILE A 533 -15.50 -42.23 -20.94
N GLN A 534 -16.39 -43.19 -21.25
CA GLN A 534 -17.81 -42.92 -21.46
C GLN A 534 -18.65 -43.20 -20.23
N ASN A 535 -18.43 -44.34 -19.58
CA ASN A 535 -19.23 -44.79 -18.46
C ASN A 535 -18.39 -45.57 -17.45
N ILE A 536 -18.71 -45.42 -16.17
CA ILE A 536 -18.02 -46.04 -15.05
C ILE A 536 -19.05 -46.72 -14.17
N SER A 537 -18.85 -48.00 -13.89
CA SER A 537 -19.77 -48.81 -13.10
C SER A 537 -19.02 -49.88 -12.33
N TYR A 538 -19.60 -50.39 -11.25
CA TYR A 538 -19.05 -51.52 -10.53
C TYR A 538 -20.17 -52.44 -10.03
N ASP A 539 -19.84 -53.71 -9.89
CA ASP A 539 -20.69 -54.76 -9.35
C ASP A 539 -19.89 -55.56 -8.33
N ASP A 540 -20.25 -55.39 -7.05
CA ASP A 540 -19.53 -55.88 -5.87
C ASP A 540 -18.01 -55.61 -5.92
N LYS A 541 -17.21 -56.61 -6.32
CA LYS A 541 -15.75 -56.53 -6.45
C LYS A 541 -15.26 -56.09 -7.82
N LYS A 542 -16.08 -56.26 -8.87
CA LYS A 542 -15.71 -56.02 -10.26
C LYS A 542 -16.01 -54.58 -10.66
N PHE A 543 -15.01 -53.85 -11.11
CA PHE A 543 -15.13 -52.49 -11.60
C PHE A 543 -14.98 -52.49 -13.12
N ALA A 544 -15.85 -51.77 -13.84
CA ALA A 544 -15.88 -51.75 -15.29
C ALA A 544 -15.98 -50.32 -15.83
N ILE A 545 -15.02 -49.96 -16.68
CA ILE A 545 -14.90 -48.67 -17.34
C ILE A 545 -15.07 -48.87 -18.83
N LYS A 546 -16.14 -48.30 -19.39
CA LYS A 546 -16.45 -48.38 -20.82
C LYS A 546 -15.79 -47.20 -21.54
N PRO A 547 -14.96 -47.46 -22.57
CA PRO A 547 -14.39 -46.39 -23.37
C PRO A 547 -15.43 -45.73 -24.27
N VAL A 548 -15.14 -44.52 -24.75
CA VAL A 548 -15.93 -43.80 -25.75
C VAL A 548 -15.88 -44.52 -27.10
N ASP A 549 -14.73 -45.10 -27.43
CA ASP A 549 -14.56 -45.96 -28.59
C ASP A 549 -15.30 -47.29 -28.36
N LYS A 550 -16.40 -47.49 -29.09
CA LYS A 550 -17.22 -48.70 -29.01
C LYS A 550 -16.51 -49.96 -29.51
N THR A 551 -15.42 -49.81 -30.27
CA THR A 551 -14.62 -50.94 -30.78
C THR A 551 -13.62 -51.45 -29.74
N ALA A 552 -13.25 -50.61 -28.77
CA ALA A 552 -12.32 -50.98 -27.72
C ALA A 552 -13.03 -51.79 -26.61
N PRO A 553 -12.36 -52.83 -26.06
CA PRO A 553 -12.90 -53.60 -24.94
C PRO A 553 -13.03 -52.74 -23.67
N PRO A 554 -13.98 -53.06 -22.78
CA PRO A 554 -14.08 -52.38 -21.49
C PRO A 554 -12.86 -52.67 -20.63
N PHE A 555 -12.34 -51.64 -19.97
CA PHE A 555 -11.29 -51.77 -18.96
C PHE A 555 -11.93 -52.30 -17.66
N ILE A 556 -11.46 -53.45 -17.17
CA ILE A 556 -12.06 -54.14 -16.01
C ILE A 556 -10.95 -54.45 -15.00
N PHE A 557 -11.19 -54.11 -13.74
CA PHE A 557 -10.31 -54.47 -12.63
C PHE A 557 -11.14 -54.90 -11.41
N TYR A 558 -10.48 -55.44 -10.40
CA TYR A 558 -11.09 -55.95 -9.19
C TYR A 558 -10.54 -55.25 -7.95
N SER A 559 -11.38 -55.08 -6.93
CA SER A 559 -10.97 -54.60 -5.61
C SER A 559 -11.62 -55.45 -4.52
N ASP A 560 -10.89 -55.72 -3.44
CA ASP A 560 -11.33 -56.62 -2.38
C ASP A 560 -12.48 -56.07 -1.53
N LYS A 561 -12.66 -54.74 -1.51
CA LYS A 561 -13.58 -54.06 -0.58
C LYS A 561 -14.62 -53.25 -1.36
N HIS A 562 -15.90 -53.59 -1.20
CA HIS A 562 -17.03 -52.85 -1.76
C HIS A 562 -17.00 -51.33 -1.43
N ARG A 563 -16.58 -50.97 -0.21
CA ARG A 563 -16.42 -49.56 0.22
C ARG A 563 -15.40 -48.80 -0.61
N VAL A 564 -14.31 -49.46 -1.02
CA VAL A 564 -13.26 -48.86 -1.86
C VAL A 564 -13.81 -48.59 -3.26
N ASN A 565 -14.51 -49.54 -3.87
CA ASN A 565 -15.17 -49.35 -5.17
C ASN A 565 -16.15 -48.17 -5.17
N LYS A 566 -16.91 -48.00 -4.08
CA LYS A 566 -17.80 -46.84 -3.92
C LYS A 566 -17.02 -45.51 -3.85
N LEU A 567 -15.90 -45.47 -3.14
CA LEU A 567 -15.04 -44.29 -3.06
C LEU A 567 -14.37 -43.98 -4.40
N ILE A 568 -13.85 -45.00 -5.09
CA ILE A 568 -13.28 -44.87 -6.44
C ILE A 568 -14.34 -44.27 -7.38
N LEU A 569 -15.56 -44.81 -7.37
CA LEU A 569 -16.65 -44.28 -8.21
C LEU A 569 -16.95 -42.81 -7.90
N ASP A 570 -17.10 -42.47 -6.61
CA ASP A 570 -17.38 -41.09 -6.17
C ASP A 570 -16.26 -40.11 -6.59
N LEU A 571 -14.99 -40.55 -6.59
CA LEU A 571 -13.84 -39.75 -7.05
C LEU A 571 -13.75 -39.66 -8.57
N CYS A 572 -14.02 -40.75 -9.30
CA CYS A 572 -14.02 -40.75 -10.76
C CYS A 572 -15.11 -39.84 -11.31
N ILE A 573 -16.33 -39.92 -10.76
CA ILE A 573 -17.44 -39.04 -11.18
C ILE A 573 -17.07 -37.58 -10.93
N GLY A 574 -16.59 -37.24 -9.73
CA GLY A 574 -16.23 -35.85 -9.41
C GLY A 574 -15.09 -35.28 -10.25
N ASN A 575 -14.04 -36.06 -10.51
CA ASN A 575 -12.94 -35.63 -11.38
C ASN A 575 -13.38 -35.50 -12.84
N HIS A 576 -14.17 -36.46 -13.36
CA HIS A 576 -14.72 -36.39 -14.71
C HIS A 576 -15.67 -35.19 -14.90
N ASP A 577 -16.52 -34.89 -13.90
CA ASP A 577 -17.42 -33.73 -13.94
C ASP A 577 -16.65 -32.41 -13.98
N LEU A 578 -15.59 -32.28 -13.17
CA LEU A 578 -14.70 -31.11 -13.21
C LEU A 578 -13.94 -31.01 -14.53
N PHE A 579 -13.42 -32.12 -15.04
CA PHE A 579 -12.76 -32.20 -16.34
C PHE A 579 -13.68 -31.72 -17.48
N MET A 580 -14.96 -32.13 -17.46
CA MET A 580 -15.95 -31.68 -18.44
C MET A 580 -16.35 -30.22 -18.25
N ARG A 581 -16.34 -29.72 -17.01
CA ARG A 581 -16.60 -28.30 -16.71
C ARG A 581 -15.49 -27.39 -17.26
N ARG A 582 -14.21 -27.79 -17.13
CA ARG A 582 -13.05 -27.02 -17.65
C ARG A 582 -13.03 -26.87 -19.16
N ARG A 583 -13.63 -27.82 -19.89
CA ARG A 583 -13.74 -27.80 -21.37
C ARG A 583 -14.93 -26.99 -21.88
N LYS A 584 -15.78 -26.49 -20.97
CA LYS A 584 -16.86 -25.58 -21.29
C LYS A 584 -16.44 -24.15 -20.92
N PRO A 585 -17.01 -23.13 -21.56
CA PRO A 585 -16.77 -21.75 -21.15
C PRO A 585 -17.09 -21.55 -19.66
N ASP A 586 -16.25 -20.76 -18.97
CA ASP A 586 -16.46 -20.42 -17.57
C ASP A 586 -17.84 -19.80 -17.37
N SER A 587 -18.52 -20.18 -16.28
CA SER A 587 -19.76 -19.52 -15.87
C SER A 587 -19.53 -18.04 -15.59
N ILE A 588 -20.56 -17.20 -15.78
CA ILE A 588 -20.49 -15.75 -15.53
C ILE A 588 -19.94 -15.43 -14.13
N GLU A 589 -20.31 -16.22 -13.11
CA GLU A 589 -19.79 -16.05 -11.75
C GLU A 589 -18.27 -16.26 -11.67
N VAL A 590 -17.75 -17.33 -12.27
CA VAL A 590 -16.32 -17.63 -12.31
C VAL A 590 -15.56 -16.59 -13.13
N GLN A 591 -16.11 -16.14 -14.27
CA GLN A 591 -15.52 -15.07 -15.06
C GLN A 591 -15.43 -13.76 -14.27
N GLN A 592 -16.48 -13.40 -13.53
CA GLN A 592 -16.48 -12.24 -12.65
C GLN A 592 -15.45 -12.38 -11.52
N MET A 593 -15.33 -13.56 -10.92
CA MET A 593 -14.31 -13.81 -9.89
C MET A 593 -12.89 -13.66 -10.45
N LYS A 594 -12.60 -14.27 -11.61
CA LYS A 594 -11.29 -14.15 -12.27
C LYS A 594 -10.97 -12.70 -12.67
N ALA A 595 -11.95 -11.99 -13.22
CA ALA A 595 -11.79 -10.58 -13.59
C ALA A 595 -11.50 -9.70 -12.36
N GLN A 596 -12.24 -9.91 -11.26
CA GLN A 596 -12.01 -9.20 -10.00
C GLN A 596 -10.62 -9.50 -9.42
N ALA A 597 -10.21 -10.77 -9.39
CA ALA A 597 -8.90 -11.17 -8.90
C ALA A 597 -7.77 -10.57 -9.76
N LYS A 598 -7.92 -10.57 -11.09
CA LYS A 598 -6.95 -9.97 -12.01
C LYS A 598 -6.84 -8.45 -11.83
N GLU A 599 -7.97 -7.75 -11.71
CA GLU A 599 -7.99 -6.31 -11.45
C GLU A 599 -7.34 -5.97 -10.10
N GLU A 600 -7.63 -6.75 -9.06
CA GLU A 600 -7.03 -6.55 -7.73
C GLU A 600 -5.52 -6.81 -7.75
N LYS A 601 -5.06 -7.86 -8.42
CA LYS A 601 -3.63 -8.14 -8.60
C LYS A 601 -2.91 -7.01 -9.35
N LEU A 602 -3.48 -6.55 -10.47
CA LEU A 602 -2.93 -5.43 -11.24
C LEU A 602 -2.87 -4.14 -10.41
N ARG A 603 -3.90 -3.87 -9.60
CA ARG A 603 -3.92 -2.70 -8.72
C ARG A 603 -2.79 -2.77 -7.70
N ARG A 604 -2.63 -3.91 -7.01
CA ARG A 604 -1.54 -4.12 -6.03
C ARG A 604 -0.16 -3.98 -6.68
N GLN A 605 0.02 -4.53 -7.88
CA GLN A 605 1.27 -4.41 -8.63
C GLN A 605 1.57 -2.96 -9.02
N SER A 606 0.56 -2.20 -9.46
CA SER A 606 0.70 -0.78 -9.78
C SER A 606 1.08 0.05 -8.55
N GLU A 607 0.43 -0.19 -7.41
CA GLU A 607 0.74 0.46 -6.13
C GLU A 607 2.18 0.15 -5.67
N ARG A 608 2.61 -1.11 -5.79
CA ARG A 608 3.97 -1.54 -5.47
C ARG A 608 5.01 -0.89 -6.39
N ASN A 609 4.75 -0.86 -7.70
CA ASN A 609 5.64 -0.22 -8.68
C ASN A 609 5.77 1.28 -8.43
N LYS A 610 4.66 1.93 -8.04
CA LYS A 610 4.66 3.34 -7.64
C LYS A 610 5.51 3.57 -6.40
N LEU A 611 5.33 2.76 -5.35
CA LEU A 611 6.10 2.84 -4.11
C LEU A 611 7.60 2.59 -4.36
N ALA A 612 7.94 1.60 -5.18
CA ALA A 612 9.33 1.30 -5.54
C ALA A 612 9.98 2.47 -6.28
N ARG A 613 9.27 3.08 -7.25
CA ARG A 613 9.75 4.26 -7.97
C ARG A 613 9.94 5.46 -7.04
N GLU A 614 9.00 5.69 -6.13
CA GLU A 614 9.09 6.76 -5.13
C GLU A 614 10.30 6.56 -4.21
N LYS A 615 10.52 5.33 -3.73
CA LYS A 615 11.68 4.98 -2.91
C LYS A 615 13.00 5.23 -3.67
N GLN A 616 13.08 4.81 -4.93
CA GLN A 616 14.27 5.04 -5.76
C GLN A 616 14.54 6.52 -5.98
N LEU A 617 13.51 7.31 -6.29
CA LEU A 617 13.62 8.77 -6.46
C LEU A 617 14.08 9.46 -5.18
N ARG A 618 13.59 9.01 -4.02
CA ARG A 618 14.01 9.52 -2.72
C ARG A 618 15.47 9.20 -2.44
N GLU A 619 15.89 7.97 -2.69
CA GLU A 619 17.28 7.56 -2.49
C GLU A 619 18.24 8.34 -3.39
N THR A 620 17.88 8.57 -4.66
CA THR A 620 18.67 9.41 -5.56
C THR A 620 18.74 10.86 -5.08
N ALA A 621 17.62 11.42 -4.61
CA ALA A 621 17.60 12.79 -4.08
C ALA A 621 18.42 12.92 -2.79
N GLU A 622 18.42 11.91 -1.92
CA GLU A 622 19.25 11.87 -0.71
C GLU A 622 20.74 11.79 -1.06
N ARG A 623 21.13 11.01 -2.08
CA ARG A 623 22.52 10.97 -2.58
C ARG A 623 22.95 12.30 -3.19
N GLU A 624 22.12 12.92 -4.03
CA GLU A 624 22.39 14.23 -4.61
C GLU A 624 22.53 15.31 -3.54
N LYS A 625 21.64 15.29 -2.54
CA LYS A 625 21.70 16.20 -1.39
C LYS A 625 23.01 16.02 -0.62
N ALA A 626 23.40 14.79 -0.31
CA ALA A 626 24.66 14.51 0.39
C ALA A 626 25.88 15.01 -0.41
N ALA A 627 25.86 14.87 -1.74
CA ALA A 627 26.93 15.39 -2.60
C ALA A 627 27.00 16.92 -2.56
N LEU A 628 25.85 17.61 -2.62
CA LEU A 628 25.79 19.08 -2.52
C LEU A 628 26.21 19.58 -1.12
N GLU A 629 25.82 18.88 -0.05
CA GLU A 629 26.26 19.20 1.32
C GLU A 629 27.78 19.08 1.47
N GLN A 630 28.39 18.04 0.89
CA GLN A 630 29.85 17.91 0.85
C GLN A 630 30.52 19.04 0.08
N GLN A 631 29.98 19.42 -1.07
CA GLN A 631 30.48 20.56 -1.85
C GLN A 631 30.35 21.87 -1.06
N LEU A 632 29.25 22.08 -0.34
CA LEU A 632 29.05 23.26 0.48
C LEU A 632 30.08 23.34 1.62
N ILE A 633 30.34 22.23 2.31
CA ILE A 633 31.37 22.16 3.36
C ILE A 633 32.75 22.50 2.79
N HIS A 634 33.07 21.95 1.61
CA HIS A 634 34.33 22.24 0.94
C HIS A 634 34.47 23.73 0.62
N PHE A 635 33.44 24.34 0.03
CA PHE A 635 33.45 25.79 -0.27
C PHE A 635 33.49 26.67 0.98
N GLN A 636 32.80 26.27 2.06
CA GLN A 636 32.86 26.99 3.33
C GLN A 636 34.27 26.98 3.92
N GLU A 637 34.97 25.85 3.83
CA GLU A 637 36.35 25.74 4.30
C GLU A 637 37.31 26.57 3.44
N GLU A 638 37.18 26.50 2.10
CA GLU A 638 37.96 27.35 1.19
C GLU A 638 37.73 28.84 1.48
N PHE A 639 36.48 29.25 1.69
CA PHE A 639 36.14 30.62 2.06
C PHE A 639 36.73 31.01 3.41
N ARG A 640 36.66 30.13 4.41
CA ARG A 640 37.24 30.37 5.75
C ARG A 640 38.75 30.58 5.67
N VAL A 641 39.46 29.72 4.93
CA VAL A 641 40.91 29.82 4.73
C VAL A 641 41.25 31.11 4.00
N ALA A 642 40.54 31.44 2.93
CA ALA A 642 40.79 32.67 2.18
C ALA A 642 40.52 33.94 3.01
N ASN A 643 39.47 33.94 3.83
CA ASN A 643 39.14 35.08 4.69
C ASN A 643 40.15 35.26 5.84
N GLU A 644 40.64 34.17 6.43
CA GLU A 644 41.70 34.23 7.45
C GLU A 644 43.03 34.70 6.84
N GLN A 645 43.37 34.27 5.63
CA GLN A 645 44.54 34.79 4.90
C GLN A 645 44.42 36.28 4.64
N LEU A 646 43.23 36.75 4.24
CA LEU A 646 42.98 38.16 4.03
C LEU A 646 43.14 38.97 5.33
N ARG A 647 42.53 38.51 6.43
CA ARG A 647 42.64 39.16 7.74
C ARG A 647 44.10 39.27 8.21
N ARG A 648 44.89 38.21 8.06
CA ARG A 648 46.33 38.25 8.38
C ARG A 648 47.10 39.24 7.52
N SER A 649 46.72 39.37 6.24
CA SER A 649 47.33 40.36 5.34
C SER A 649 46.97 41.79 5.74
N GLU A 650 45.72 42.05 6.17
CA GLU A 650 45.26 43.34 6.67
C GLU A 650 45.99 43.74 7.96
N GLU A 651 46.04 42.84 8.95
CA GLU A 651 46.75 43.04 10.22
C GLU A 651 48.25 43.34 9.97
N SER A 652 48.87 42.65 9.01
CA SER A 652 50.27 42.89 8.62
C SER A 652 50.47 44.27 7.98
N ALA A 653 49.54 44.71 7.12
CA ALA A 653 49.59 46.01 6.48
C ALA A 653 49.37 47.15 7.51
N GLU A 654 48.49 46.97 8.50
CA GLU A 654 48.30 47.93 9.58
C GLU A 654 49.54 48.07 10.45
N LEU A 655 50.19 46.96 10.80
CA LEU A 655 51.44 46.97 11.56
C LEU A 655 52.56 47.71 10.81
N LEU A 656 52.68 47.50 9.49
CA LEU A 656 53.64 48.22 8.66
C LEU A 656 53.33 49.72 8.59
N ALA A 657 52.05 50.10 8.49
CA ALA A 657 51.63 51.51 8.49
C ALA A 657 51.98 52.21 9.81
N GLU A 658 51.73 51.55 10.93
CA GLU A 658 52.04 52.13 12.24
C GLU A 658 53.56 52.24 12.47
N LYS A 659 54.34 51.24 12.05
CA LYS A 659 55.81 51.32 12.09
C LYS A 659 56.34 52.46 11.23
N ALA A 660 55.80 52.66 10.03
CA ALA A 660 56.18 53.77 9.16
C ALA A 660 55.88 55.13 9.80
N ARG A 661 54.70 55.26 10.44
CA ARG A 661 54.28 56.48 11.16
C ARG A 661 55.22 56.80 12.32
N VAL A 662 55.54 55.81 13.15
CA VAL A 662 56.44 55.98 14.30
C VAL A 662 57.85 56.38 13.83
N ALA A 663 58.40 55.72 12.81
CA ALA A 663 59.72 56.06 12.26
C ALA A 663 59.76 57.49 11.68
N GLU A 664 58.67 57.95 11.05
CA GLU A 664 58.54 59.32 10.54
C GLU A 664 58.45 60.34 11.68
N GLU A 665 57.69 60.07 12.74
CA GLU A 665 57.62 60.90 13.94
C GLU A 665 58.98 60.98 14.67
N GLU A 666 59.69 59.86 14.78
CA GLU A 666 61.04 59.80 15.35
C GLU A 666 62.03 60.64 14.53
N SER A 667 61.98 60.55 13.19
CA SER A 667 62.81 61.36 12.30
C SER A 667 62.50 62.86 12.45
N MET A 668 61.23 63.24 12.53
CA MET A 668 60.84 64.64 12.76
C MET A 668 61.35 65.16 14.10
N LEU A 669 61.22 64.37 15.17
CA LEU A 669 61.71 64.73 16.50
C LEU A 669 63.24 64.86 16.54
N LEU A 670 63.97 63.94 15.89
CA LEU A 670 65.43 63.99 15.80
C LEU A 670 65.90 65.20 14.97
N THR A 671 65.18 65.54 13.90
CA THR A 671 65.44 66.74 13.09
C THR A 671 65.22 68.01 13.90
N GLN A 672 64.15 68.08 14.69
CA GLN A 672 63.90 69.21 15.59
C GLN A 672 65.01 69.34 16.65
N LYS A 673 65.38 68.23 17.30
CA LYS A 673 66.50 68.21 18.27
C LYS A 673 67.83 68.62 17.63
N ALA A 674 68.09 68.23 16.38
CA ALA A 674 69.26 68.66 15.63
C ALA A 674 69.22 70.17 15.36
N SER A 675 68.07 70.71 14.96
CA SER A 675 67.89 72.16 14.77
C SER A 675 68.08 72.96 16.06
N ASP A 676 67.52 72.49 17.18
CA ASP A 676 67.70 73.13 18.49
C ASP A 676 69.17 73.11 18.92
N ALA A 677 69.87 71.98 18.72
CA ALA A 677 71.30 71.86 18.99
C ALA A 677 72.16 72.77 18.08
N GLU A 678 71.78 72.98 16.82
CA GLU A 678 72.41 73.94 15.92
C GLU A 678 72.19 75.39 16.35
N GLN A 679 70.99 75.73 16.83
CA GLN A 679 70.72 77.06 17.38
C GLN A 679 71.55 77.30 18.65
N GLU A 680 71.71 76.29 19.51
CA GLU A 680 72.57 76.36 20.68
C GLU A 680 74.06 76.49 20.30
N LEU A 681 74.51 75.77 19.26
CA LEU A 681 75.83 75.94 18.66
C LEU A 681 76.07 77.39 18.21
N GLN A 682 75.08 78.02 17.58
CA GLN A 682 75.16 79.42 17.16
C GLN A 682 75.27 80.36 18.37
N ARG A 683 74.52 80.11 19.45
CA ARG A 683 74.59 80.89 20.70
C ARG A 683 75.96 80.79 21.35
N ILE A 684 76.49 79.57 21.52
CA ILE A 684 77.83 79.31 22.09
C ILE A 684 78.91 79.97 21.23
N ARG A 685 78.77 79.95 19.90
CA ARG A 685 79.69 80.61 18.96
C ARG A 685 79.70 82.13 19.11
N LEU A 686 78.55 82.75 19.34
CA LEU A 686 78.40 84.20 19.50
C LEU A 686 78.86 84.69 20.89
N SER A 687 78.77 83.85 21.93
CA SER A 687 79.16 84.20 23.31
C SER A 687 80.65 84.04 23.63
N ALA A 688 81.50 83.68 22.66
CA ALA A 688 82.93 83.50 22.87
C ALA A 688 83.63 84.82 23.30
N MET A 689 84.09 84.89 24.56
CA MET A 689 84.69 86.06 25.20
C MET A 689 86.22 86.12 25.07
N LYS A 690 86.82 87.27 25.46
CA LYS A 690 88.17 87.74 25.09
C LYS A 690 89.35 87.10 25.87
N THR A 691 89.12 86.18 26.82
CA THR A 691 90.21 85.52 27.58
C THR A 691 90.66 84.22 26.91
N GLU A 692 91.95 83.89 27.01
CA GLU A 692 92.56 82.75 26.29
C GLU A 692 92.10 81.39 26.83
N GLU A 693 91.86 81.27 28.14
CA GLU A 693 91.37 80.04 28.78
C GLU A 693 89.88 79.76 28.51
N GLU A 694 89.00 80.78 28.56
CA GLU A 694 87.57 80.63 28.25
C GLU A 694 87.33 80.30 26.77
N LYS A 695 88.21 80.80 25.88
CA LYS A 695 88.18 80.50 24.44
C LYS A 695 88.45 79.03 24.16
N LEU A 696 89.39 78.40 24.88
CA LEU A 696 89.71 76.99 24.72
C LEU A 696 88.57 76.08 25.22
N LEU A 697 87.96 76.42 26.36
CA LEU A 697 86.79 75.72 26.90
C LEU A 697 85.58 75.83 25.95
N SER A 698 85.30 77.04 25.46
CA SER A 698 84.21 77.30 24.50
C SER A 698 84.42 76.57 23.18
N GLN A 699 85.67 76.41 22.71
CA GLN A 699 85.99 75.62 21.52
C GLN A 699 85.75 74.12 21.72
N ARG A 700 86.05 73.56 22.90
CA ARG A 700 85.74 72.15 23.22
C ARG A 700 84.23 71.91 23.28
N GLN A 701 83.48 72.78 23.96
CA GLN A 701 82.01 72.72 24.01
C GLN A 701 81.39 72.86 22.62
N LEU A 702 81.91 73.76 21.78
CA LEU A 702 81.47 73.91 20.39
C LEU A 702 81.77 72.65 19.56
N HIS A 703 82.91 72.00 19.78
CA HIS A 703 83.25 70.75 19.09
C HIS A 703 82.34 69.59 19.54
N GLU A 704 82.09 69.44 20.84
CA GLU A 704 81.19 68.43 21.41
C GLU A 704 79.74 68.63 20.96
N ALA A 705 79.22 69.86 21.03
CA ALA A 705 77.88 70.20 20.54
C ALA A 705 77.73 69.95 19.04
N LYS A 706 78.76 70.28 18.24
CA LYS A 706 78.78 69.98 16.80
C LYS A 706 78.77 68.48 16.51
N GLN A 707 79.50 67.68 17.30
CA GLN A 707 79.46 66.22 17.16
C GLN A 707 78.08 65.65 17.52
N ILE A 708 77.42 66.18 18.56
CA ILE A 708 76.06 65.77 18.95
C ILE A 708 75.05 66.12 17.85
N ALA A 709 75.09 67.34 17.30
CA ALA A 709 74.23 67.76 16.20
C ALA A 709 74.41 66.89 14.95
N SER A 710 75.66 66.59 14.58
CA SER A 710 75.96 65.70 13.45
C SER A 710 75.43 64.28 13.65
N ARG A 711 75.54 63.71 14.86
CA ARG A 711 74.99 62.38 15.18
C ARG A 711 73.46 62.36 15.20
N LEU A 712 72.83 63.45 15.65
CA LEU A 712 71.36 63.60 15.62
C LEU A 712 70.84 63.69 14.19
N LEU A 713 71.55 64.41 13.31
CA LEU A 713 71.21 64.49 11.90
C LEU A 713 71.38 63.14 11.19
N GLU A 714 72.51 62.45 11.40
CA GLU A 714 72.77 61.13 10.81
C GLU A 714 71.73 60.08 11.28
N ASN A 715 71.36 60.10 12.56
CA ASN A 715 70.29 59.25 13.06
C ASN A 715 68.92 59.63 12.47
N SER A 716 68.65 60.92 12.27
CA SER A 716 67.42 61.39 11.62
C SER A 716 67.31 60.90 10.17
N GLU A 717 68.39 61.00 9.41
CA GLU A 717 68.47 60.52 8.02
C GLU A 717 68.28 59.00 7.95
N ARG A 718 68.84 58.24 8.89
CA ARG A 718 68.62 56.80 8.99
C ARG A 718 67.16 56.46 9.30
N CYS A 719 66.54 57.14 10.26
CA CYS A 719 65.12 56.95 10.59
C CYS A 719 64.21 57.36 9.41
N ALA A 720 64.57 58.41 8.67
CA ALA A 720 63.85 58.82 7.45
C ALA A 720 63.95 57.76 6.34
N ALA A 721 65.14 57.16 6.14
CA ALA A 721 65.33 56.09 5.18
C ALA A 721 64.55 54.81 5.56
N GLU A 722 64.51 54.47 6.85
CA GLU A 722 63.70 53.36 7.37
C GLU A 722 62.20 53.62 7.18
N ALA A 723 61.73 54.84 7.44
CA ALA A 723 60.34 55.24 7.20
C ALA A 723 59.95 55.12 5.71
N GLU A 724 60.84 55.54 4.79
CA GLU A 724 60.59 55.44 3.34
C GLU A 724 60.57 53.97 2.87
N GLN A 725 61.46 53.13 3.40
CA GLN A 725 61.44 51.69 3.13
C GLN A 725 60.13 51.05 3.61
N LEU A 726 59.70 51.35 4.84
CA LEU A 726 58.45 50.85 5.41
C LEU A 726 57.21 51.33 4.64
N LYS A 727 57.22 52.55 4.11
CA LYS A 727 56.18 53.07 3.20
C LYS A 727 56.14 52.29 1.87
N GLY A 728 57.30 51.93 1.31
CA GLY A 728 57.40 51.08 0.12
C GLY A 728 56.83 49.68 0.35
N ASP A 729 57.21 49.03 1.46
CA ASP A 729 56.72 47.71 1.85
C ASP A 729 55.20 47.72 2.12
N LEU A 730 54.69 48.80 2.73
CA LEU A 730 53.26 49.00 2.96
C LEU A 730 52.47 49.09 1.65
N LEU A 731 52.95 49.84 0.67
CA LEU A 731 52.30 49.96 -0.64
C LEU A 731 52.21 48.62 -1.35
N GLN A 732 53.27 47.82 -1.29
CA GLN A 732 53.29 46.47 -1.85
C GLN A 732 52.30 45.54 -1.13
N ALA A 733 52.23 45.61 0.20
CA ALA A 733 51.27 44.84 0.99
C ALA A 733 49.81 45.22 0.68
N ARG A 734 49.50 46.52 0.59
CA ARG A 734 48.15 47.03 0.23
C ARG A 734 47.74 46.66 -1.20
N TYR A 735 48.68 46.67 -2.14
CA TYR A 735 48.44 46.21 -3.50
C TYR A 735 48.11 44.71 -3.54
N ALA A 736 48.86 43.88 -2.81
CA ALA A 736 48.61 42.44 -2.70
C ALA A 736 47.25 42.15 -2.03
N GLU A 737 46.88 42.89 -0.98
CA GLU A 737 45.58 42.80 -0.30
C GLU A 737 44.42 43.10 -1.28
N THR A 738 44.55 44.18 -2.06
CA THR A 738 43.53 44.58 -3.05
C THR A 738 43.34 43.52 -4.14
N GLN A 739 44.44 42.91 -4.60
CA GLN A 739 44.40 41.82 -5.57
C GLN A 739 43.76 40.55 -4.98
N ALA A 740 44.04 40.23 -3.72
CA ALA A 740 43.41 39.10 -3.02
C ALA A 740 41.90 39.32 -2.84
N LYS A 741 41.47 40.52 -2.43
CA LYS A 741 40.06 40.91 -2.33
C LYS A 741 39.34 40.78 -3.66
N LYS A 742 39.96 41.23 -4.76
CA LYS A 742 39.38 41.13 -6.11
C LYS A 742 39.17 39.68 -6.54
N LYS A 743 40.16 38.80 -6.33
CA LYS A 743 40.04 37.36 -6.64
C LYS A 743 38.94 36.67 -5.83
N LEU A 744 38.79 37.02 -4.56
CA LEU A 744 37.71 36.51 -3.70
C LEU A 744 36.33 36.97 -4.20
N LEU A 745 36.23 38.23 -4.64
CA LEU A 745 35.00 38.77 -5.21
C LEU A 745 34.63 38.06 -6.53
N GLU A 746 35.61 37.85 -7.41
CA GLU A 746 35.43 37.12 -8.69
C GLU A 746 34.93 35.69 -8.45
N PHE A 747 35.48 35.00 -7.44
CA PHE A 747 35.01 33.67 -7.02
C PHE A 747 33.54 33.69 -6.57
N LEU A 748 33.16 34.65 -5.71
CA LEU A 748 31.77 34.80 -5.24
C LEU A 748 30.79 35.09 -6.38
N THR A 749 31.15 35.95 -7.33
CA THR A 749 30.30 36.26 -8.50
C THR A 749 30.18 35.10 -9.48
N THR A 750 31.26 34.35 -9.71
CA THR A 750 31.23 33.18 -10.60
C THR A 750 30.34 32.09 -10.02
N GLN A 751 30.39 31.85 -8.71
CA GLN A 751 29.54 30.86 -8.04
C GLN A 751 28.06 31.27 -7.98
N ALA A 752 27.76 32.56 -7.79
CA ALA A 752 26.39 33.07 -7.86
C ALA A 752 25.75 32.84 -9.25
N SER A 753 26.55 32.94 -10.32
CA SER A 753 26.09 32.69 -11.69
C SER A 753 25.81 31.19 -11.98
N VAL A 754 26.63 30.29 -11.42
CA VAL A 754 26.46 28.83 -11.56
C VAL A 754 25.24 28.34 -10.76
N ALA A 755 25.01 28.88 -9.56
CA ALA A 755 23.81 28.60 -8.77
C ALA A 755 22.51 29.05 -9.48
N ALA A 756 22.55 30.19 -10.18
CA ALA A 756 21.40 30.67 -10.96
C ALA A 756 21.09 29.76 -12.16
N LEU A 757 22.11 29.26 -12.88
CA LEU A 757 21.95 28.31 -14.00
C LEU A 757 21.35 26.97 -13.58
N HIS A 758 21.74 26.43 -12.41
CA HIS A 758 21.15 25.19 -11.88
C HIS A 758 19.70 25.34 -11.41
N SER A 759 19.29 26.54 -10.99
CA SER A 759 17.89 26.82 -10.61
C SER A 759 16.93 26.91 -11.80
N ALA A 760 17.43 27.25 -12.99
CA ALA A 760 16.63 27.43 -14.21
C ALA A 760 16.29 26.11 -14.93
N SER A 761 16.97 25.00 -14.64
CA SER A 761 16.80 23.71 -15.32
C SER A 761 15.82 22.73 -14.64
N ARG A 762 15.04 23.15 -13.63
CA ARG A 762 13.99 22.32 -13.03
C ARG A 762 12.62 22.57 -13.67
N PRO A 763 11.86 21.53 -14.08
CA PRO A 763 10.47 21.73 -14.48
C PRO A 763 9.64 22.14 -13.26
N ILE A 764 8.88 23.22 -13.41
CA ILE A 764 7.95 23.73 -12.40
C ILE A 764 6.84 22.69 -12.17
N THR A 765 6.97 21.90 -11.11
CA THR A 765 5.82 21.21 -10.49
C THR A 765 5.38 22.04 -9.30
N ARG A 766 4.24 22.73 -9.46
CA ARG A 766 3.57 23.49 -8.40
C ARG A 766 3.14 22.52 -7.28
N ILE A 767 3.69 22.70 -6.08
CA ILE A 767 3.13 22.18 -4.83
C ILE A 767 2.89 23.40 -3.91
N PRO A 768 1.75 23.49 -3.19
CA PRO A 768 1.44 24.65 -2.35
C PRO A 768 2.31 24.65 -1.08
N SER A 769 2.82 25.82 -0.75
CA SER A 769 3.60 26.10 0.45
C SER A 769 2.73 26.16 1.70
N SER A 770 2.94 25.23 2.63
CA SER A 770 2.59 25.38 4.04
C SER A 770 3.65 24.72 4.91
N ALA A 771 4.70 25.46 5.25
CA ALA A 771 5.57 25.20 6.39
C ALA A 771 6.50 26.41 6.59
N SER A 772 6.03 27.39 7.34
CA SER A 772 6.88 28.27 8.12
C SER A 772 7.30 27.54 9.40
N VAL A 773 8.46 27.94 9.93
CA VAL A 773 9.15 27.49 11.15
C VAL A 773 10.25 26.45 10.89
N LEU A 774 11.45 26.94 10.60
CA LEU A 774 12.68 26.44 11.22
C LEU A 774 13.62 27.64 11.43
N SER A 775 13.78 27.98 12.70
CA SER A 775 14.65 29.01 13.24
C SER A 775 16.10 28.65 12.99
N VAL A 776 16.90 29.59 12.51
CA VAL A 776 18.36 29.45 12.39
C VAL A 776 18.98 29.49 13.79
N PRO A 777 19.90 28.58 14.16
CA PRO A 777 20.60 28.65 15.43
C PRO A 777 21.64 29.78 15.43
N ASN A 778 21.65 30.56 16.51
CA ASN A 778 22.68 31.54 16.83
C ASN A 778 24.08 30.89 16.90
N LEU A 779 25.02 31.42 16.12
CA LEU A 779 26.45 31.13 16.18
C LEU A 779 27.16 32.33 16.82
N PHE A 780 27.25 32.36 18.15
CA PHE A 780 28.31 33.10 18.86
C PHE A 780 28.59 32.42 20.21
N PRO A 781 29.86 32.11 20.54
CA PRO A 781 30.21 31.61 21.86
C PRO A 781 30.39 32.76 22.84
N THR A 782 29.85 32.56 24.04
CA THR A 782 30.05 33.38 25.24
C THR A 782 31.39 33.09 25.89
N SER A 783 32.12 34.13 26.30
CA SER A 783 33.02 34.07 27.47
C SER A 783 33.02 35.40 28.23
N SER A 784 32.72 35.27 29.53
CA SER A 784 32.78 36.23 30.64
C SER A 784 34.24 36.62 30.96
N SER A 785 34.60 37.80 31.51
CA SER A 785 34.17 38.35 32.80
C SER A 785 34.90 39.67 33.15
N SER A 786 34.16 40.63 33.76
CA SER A 786 34.52 41.52 34.90
C SER A 786 35.70 42.52 34.77
N VAL A 787 35.68 43.81 35.16
CA VAL A 787 35.17 44.46 36.40
C VAL A 787 35.05 46.00 36.21
N ALA A 788 33.97 46.57 36.77
CA ALA A 788 33.71 47.89 37.39
C ALA A 788 33.99 49.26 36.70
N GLY A 789 32.99 50.16 36.82
CA GLY A 789 33.24 51.51 37.35
C GLY A 789 32.53 52.70 36.68
N SER A 790 31.25 52.92 37.04
CA SER A 790 30.61 54.22 37.39
C SER A 790 30.46 55.38 36.37
N ASP A 791 29.17 55.70 36.11
CA ASP A 791 28.51 57.01 36.04
C ASP A 791 29.07 58.18 35.19
N HIS A 792 28.39 58.52 34.07
CA HIS A 792 27.49 59.69 33.97
C HIS A 792 26.98 59.98 32.54
N HIS A 793 25.68 60.28 32.48
CA HIS A 793 24.97 61.23 31.59
C HIS A 793 24.97 61.13 30.04
N LEU A 794 23.74 60.88 29.54
CA LEU A 794 22.97 61.70 28.59
C LEU A 794 23.71 62.32 27.39
N HIS A 795 23.51 61.76 26.19
CA HIS A 795 22.86 62.49 25.07
C HIS A 795 22.72 61.61 23.80
N HIS A 796 21.57 61.79 23.15
CA HIS A 796 21.29 61.56 21.72
C HIS A 796 21.26 60.15 21.12
N GLN A 797 20.04 59.61 21.17
CA GLN A 797 19.45 58.69 20.21
C GLN A 797 18.98 59.47 18.97
N SER A 798 19.81 59.53 17.92
CA SER A 798 19.42 59.75 16.51
C SER A 798 20.70 59.84 15.67
N ASP A 799 20.93 58.90 14.74
CA ASP A 799 21.67 59.10 13.46
C ASP A 799 22.13 57.78 12.81
N ILE A 800 21.19 56.86 12.54
CA ILE A 800 21.39 55.78 11.54
C ILE A 800 20.13 55.65 10.68
N GLN A 801 19.70 56.79 10.12
CA GLN A 801 18.70 56.85 9.05
C GLN A 801 19.01 57.95 8.03
N GLN A 802 20.31 58.27 7.84
CA GLN A 802 20.73 59.39 6.98
C GLN A 802 21.98 59.10 6.11
N HIS A 803 22.18 57.86 5.65
CA HIS A 803 23.27 57.52 4.71
C HIS A 803 22.86 56.68 3.48
N LEU A 804 21.57 56.73 3.08
CA LEU A 804 21.07 56.17 1.83
C LEU A 804 20.19 57.17 1.05
N ARG A 805 20.67 58.41 0.92
CA ARG A 805 20.25 59.36 -0.13
C ARG A 805 21.42 60.28 -0.45
N ARG A 806 22.19 59.93 -1.47
CA ARG A 806 23.03 60.84 -2.29
C ARG A 806 23.78 59.96 -3.28
N LEU A 807 23.33 59.96 -4.52
CA LEU A 807 24.12 59.94 -5.76
C LEU A 807 23.11 59.94 -6.92
N ASP A 808 22.51 61.10 -7.16
CA ASP A 808 21.94 61.52 -8.44
C ASP A 808 22.42 62.97 -8.67
N ASP A 809 22.63 63.30 -9.94
CA ASP A 809 23.09 64.58 -10.54
C ASP A 809 24.60 64.89 -10.60
N VAL A 810 25.18 64.68 -11.79
CA VAL A 810 25.74 65.68 -12.75
C VAL A 810 26.13 64.85 -13.99
N SER A 811 25.61 65.02 -15.22
CA SER A 811 25.59 66.22 -16.06
C SER A 811 24.59 66.11 -17.24
N ASN A 812 23.86 67.19 -17.48
CA ASN A 812 23.25 67.57 -18.76
C ASN A 812 24.28 68.35 -19.60
N ASP A 813 24.32 68.16 -20.93
CA ASP A 813 24.05 69.25 -21.87
C ASP A 813 23.90 68.82 -23.35
N ALA A 814 22.83 69.38 -23.95
CA ALA A 814 22.48 69.73 -25.35
C ALA A 814 22.99 68.86 -26.55
N SER A 815 22.20 68.44 -27.55
CA SER A 815 21.27 69.22 -28.40
C SER A 815 20.56 68.32 -29.46
N LEU A 816 19.36 68.75 -29.91
CA LEU A 816 18.45 68.18 -30.93
C LEU A 816 18.84 68.64 -32.37
N PRO A 817 18.41 67.99 -33.50
CA PRO A 817 17.01 68.07 -33.98
C PRO A 817 16.44 66.82 -34.72
N ALA A 818 15.15 66.95 -35.06
CA ALA A 818 14.17 65.96 -35.51
C ALA A 818 14.21 65.53 -37.00
N TYR A 819 13.53 64.42 -37.35
CA TYR A 819 12.51 64.28 -38.44
C TYR A 819 12.17 62.79 -38.79
N GLU A 820 10.84 62.45 -38.76
CA GLU A 820 10.02 61.50 -39.58
C GLU A 820 10.46 60.04 -39.91
N ALA A 821 9.61 59.05 -40.24
CA ALA A 821 8.15 58.83 -40.31
C ALA A 821 7.84 57.32 -40.61
N ARG A 822 6.64 56.88 -40.20
CA ARG A 822 5.68 55.90 -40.82
C ARG A 822 6.04 54.41 -41.08
N LEU A 823 5.27 53.53 -40.40
CA LEU A 823 4.28 52.48 -40.84
C LEU A 823 4.30 51.96 -42.31
N PRO A 824 3.70 50.79 -42.72
CA PRO A 824 2.49 50.12 -42.17
C PRO A 824 2.31 48.56 -42.35
N ILE A 825 1.14 48.05 -41.92
CA ILE A 825 0.47 46.75 -42.23
C ILE A 825 -0.34 46.86 -43.56
N PRO A 826 -0.66 45.76 -44.29
CA PRO A 826 -2.08 45.56 -44.68
C PRO A 826 -2.56 44.08 -44.82
N LEU A 827 -3.88 43.96 -45.05
CA LEU A 827 -4.75 42.77 -45.11
C LEU A 827 -5.29 42.50 -46.55
N ALA A 828 -5.58 41.23 -46.85
CA ALA A 828 -6.62 40.66 -47.74
C ALA A 828 -6.47 40.53 -49.30
N ASN A 829 -6.88 39.32 -49.74
CA ASN A 829 -7.68 38.91 -50.92
C ASN A 829 -7.08 38.47 -52.29
N GLN A 830 -7.60 37.29 -52.71
CA GLN A 830 -8.03 36.84 -54.06
C GLN A 830 -7.12 36.03 -55.03
N LEU A 831 -7.55 34.77 -55.24
CA LEU A 831 -7.93 34.09 -56.52
C LEU A 831 -6.90 33.62 -57.58
N THR A 832 -7.22 32.41 -58.10
CA THR A 832 -6.87 31.77 -59.41
C THR A 832 -5.41 31.31 -59.59
N GLY A 833 -5.07 30.18 -60.20
CA GLY A 833 -5.73 29.19 -61.07
C GLY A 833 -4.64 28.54 -61.96
N LEU A 834 -4.92 27.36 -62.55
CA LEU A 834 -4.26 26.61 -63.67
C LEU A 834 -4.16 25.11 -63.30
N THR A 835 -5.02 24.21 -63.80
CA THR A 835 -5.01 23.50 -65.13
C THR A 835 -3.69 22.75 -65.38
N ASN A 836 -3.59 21.51 -65.88
CA ASN A 836 -4.44 20.53 -66.56
C ASN A 836 -3.63 19.21 -66.57
N LEU A 837 -4.29 18.05 -66.69
CA LEU A 837 -4.02 17.05 -67.74
C LEU A 837 -5.05 15.90 -67.68
N THR A 838 -5.30 15.33 -68.84
CA THR A 838 -6.57 14.84 -69.38
C THR A 838 -6.50 13.38 -69.86
N GLY A 839 -7.67 12.75 -69.98
CA GLY A 839 -7.99 11.63 -70.90
C GLY A 839 -7.98 10.23 -70.26
N LEU A 840 -8.89 9.27 -70.55
CA LEU A 840 -9.97 9.13 -71.54
C LEU A 840 -10.82 7.87 -71.19
N SER A 841 -12.15 7.94 -71.40
CA SER A 841 -13.18 6.93 -71.86
C SER A 841 -12.99 5.40 -71.62
N SER A 842 -13.99 4.52 -71.42
CA SER A 842 -15.48 4.55 -71.40
C SER A 842 -16.06 3.17 -70.94
N SER A 843 -17.31 3.20 -70.46
CA SER A 843 -18.38 2.18 -70.48
C SER A 843 -18.39 0.95 -69.53
N GLY A 844 -19.44 0.90 -68.67
CA GLY A 844 -20.30 -0.28 -68.51
C GLY A 844 -20.33 -1.02 -67.16
N TYR A 845 -21.50 -1.00 -66.51
CA TYR A 845 -22.04 -1.93 -65.47
C TYR A 845 -21.78 -1.65 -63.96
N LEU A 846 -22.90 -1.58 -63.20
CA LEU A 846 -23.05 -1.53 -61.73
C LEU A 846 -22.86 -2.93 -61.08
N PRO A 847 -22.87 -3.11 -59.72
CA PRO A 847 -22.50 -2.21 -58.61
C PRO A 847 -21.65 -2.89 -57.50
N ALA A 848 -20.72 -2.18 -56.83
CA ALA A 848 -20.21 -2.59 -55.50
C ALA A 848 -19.33 -1.52 -54.80
N ILE A 849 -19.68 -1.22 -53.53
CA ILE A 849 -18.80 -0.98 -52.37
C ILE A 849 -18.00 0.35 -52.28
N ALA A 850 -17.89 0.84 -51.03
CA ALA A 850 -17.05 1.93 -50.45
C ALA A 850 -17.63 3.37 -50.56
N ALA A 851 -18.05 4.00 -49.43
CA ALA A 851 -17.24 4.78 -48.48
C ALA A 851 -16.60 6.01 -49.15
N SER A 852 -17.08 7.24 -48.96
CA SER A 852 -16.82 8.19 -47.85
C SER A 852 -17.24 9.59 -48.39
N GLU A 853 -17.80 10.55 -47.65
CA GLU A 853 -17.12 11.60 -46.86
C GLU A 853 -18.23 12.57 -46.39
N LEU A 854 -18.41 12.83 -45.09
CA LEU A 854 -17.69 13.81 -44.24
C LEU A 854 -18.14 15.26 -44.43
N VAL A 855 -18.82 15.78 -43.39
CA VAL A 855 -18.52 17.13 -42.86
C VAL A 855 -18.32 17.00 -41.35
N ASN A 856 -17.18 17.54 -40.92
CA ASN A 856 -16.52 17.44 -39.63
C ASN A 856 -17.30 18.03 -38.43
N SER A 857 -17.13 17.40 -37.27
CA SER A 857 -16.84 18.14 -36.03
C SER A 857 -15.91 17.30 -35.15
N SER A 858 -14.72 17.84 -34.91
CA SER A 858 -13.56 17.24 -34.26
C SER A 858 -13.74 17.18 -32.73
N ALA A 859 -13.77 15.97 -32.18
CA ALA A 859 -13.45 15.69 -30.78
C ALA A 859 -12.14 14.90 -30.77
N ASN A 860 -11.11 15.47 -30.17
CA ASN A 860 -9.78 14.89 -30.07
C ASN A 860 -9.83 13.69 -29.10
N TYR A 861 -9.73 12.48 -29.63
CA TYR A 861 -9.47 11.26 -28.87
C TYR A 861 -8.01 10.92 -29.09
N ASP A 862 -7.18 10.94 -28.04
CA ASP A 862 -5.85 10.34 -28.10
C ASP A 862 -6.01 8.83 -28.30
N LEU A 863 -5.89 8.41 -29.56
CA LEU A 863 -5.73 7.02 -29.95
C LEU A 863 -4.34 6.60 -29.47
N MET A 864 -4.21 5.48 -28.73
CA MET A 864 -2.90 4.91 -28.41
C MET A 864 -2.07 4.87 -29.69
N THR A 865 -0.90 5.48 -29.64
CA THR A 865 -0.05 5.63 -30.81
C THR A 865 0.51 4.26 -31.21
N HIS A 866 0.92 4.09 -32.47
CA HIS A 866 1.54 2.83 -32.91
C HIS A 866 2.75 2.44 -32.05
N GLY A 867 3.44 3.44 -31.46
CA GLY A 867 4.52 3.25 -30.49
C GLY A 867 4.08 2.65 -29.15
N ASP A 868 2.88 2.97 -28.64
CA ASP A 868 2.38 2.42 -27.36
C ASP A 868 2.03 0.92 -27.48
N MET A 869 1.47 0.50 -28.62
CA MET A 869 1.23 -0.92 -28.92
C MET A 869 2.54 -1.70 -29.08
N GLU A 870 3.51 -1.10 -29.78
CA GLU A 870 4.82 -1.71 -30.00
C GLU A 870 5.58 -1.84 -28.67
N GLN A 871 5.50 -0.82 -27.81
CA GLN A 871 6.04 -0.84 -26.45
C GLN A 871 5.39 -1.91 -25.56
N LEU A 872 4.05 -2.06 -25.59
CA LEU A 872 3.35 -3.14 -24.90
C LEU A 872 3.76 -4.52 -25.41
N SER A 873 3.93 -4.69 -26.72
CA SER A 873 4.37 -5.96 -27.31
C SER A 873 5.81 -6.31 -26.93
N LEU A 874 6.69 -5.31 -26.89
CA LEU A 874 8.09 -5.44 -26.44
C LEU A 874 8.15 -5.74 -24.94
N GLU A 875 7.26 -5.15 -24.14
CA GLU A 875 7.18 -5.40 -22.70
C GLU A 875 6.66 -6.82 -22.40
N ILE A 876 5.67 -7.31 -23.14
CA ILE A 876 5.20 -8.71 -23.06
C ILE A 876 6.30 -9.69 -23.47
N GLU A 877 7.02 -9.43 -24.56
CA GLU A 877 8.12 -10.31 -25.00
C GLU A 877 9.29 -10.24 -24.01
N LYS A 878 9.58 -9.08 -23.43
CA LYS A 878 10.56 -8.92 -22.36
C LYS A 878 10.18 -9.71 -21.10
N GLU A 879 8.93 -9.63 -20.64
CA GLU A 879 8.44 -10.43 -19.51
C GLU A 879 8.56 -11.93 -19.80
N ARG A 880 8.27 -12.35 -21.04
CA ARG A 880 8.40 -13.74 -21.47
C ARG A 880 9.86 -14.21 -21.46
N VAL A 881 10.78 -13.42 -21.99
CA VAL A 881 12.22 -13.72 -21.97
C VAL A 881 12.73 -13.77 -20.53
N GLU A 882 12.35 -12.81 -19.70
CA GLU A 882 12.72 -12.76 -18.28
C GLU A 882 12.19 -13.98 -17.51
N TYR A 883 10.97 -14.45 -17.80
CA TYR A 883 10.41 -15.68 -17.23
C TYR A 883 11.22 -16.92 -17.63
N LEU A 884 11.57 -17.05 -18.91
CA LEU A 884 12.37 -18.17 -19.41
C LEU A 884 13.78 -18.18 -18.80
N GLU A 885 14.39 -17.01 -18.66
CA GLU A 885 15.71 -16.85 -18.04
C GLU A 885 15.68 -17.18 -16.54
N LYS A 886 14.69 -16.65 -15.80
CA LYS A 886 14.47 -17.01 -14.39
C LYS A 886 14.22 -18.50 -14.19
N SER A 887 13.43 -19.12 -15.07
CA SER A 887 13.19 -20.56 -15.04
C SER A 887 14.47 -21.37 -15.25
N LYS A 888 15.35 -20.94 -16.17
CA LYS A 888 16.62 -21.61 -16.42
C LYS A 888 17.60 -21.42 -15.26
N GLN A 889 17.67 -20.21 -14.70
CA GLN A 889 18.49 -19.90 -13.54
C GLN A 889 18.07 -20.77 -12.33
N LEU A 890 16.75 -20.88 -12.07
CA LEU A 890 16.23 -21.72 -11.00
C LEU A 890 16.63 -23.20 -11.17
N GLN A 891 16.53 -23.72 -12.39
CA GLN A 891 16.96 -25.10 -12.68
C GLN A 891 18.46 -25.31 -12.44
N GLU A 892 19.29 -24.33 -12.80
CA GLU A 892 20.73 -24.37 -12.56
C GLU A 892 21.06 -24.34 -11.08
N GLN A 893 20.44 -23.44 -10.31
CA GLN A 893 20.62 -23.34 -8.86
C GLN A 893 20.15 -24.61 -8.12
N LEU A 894 19.04 -25.22 -8.56
CA LEU A 894 18.58 -26.51 -8.02
C LEU A 894 19.58 -27.64 -8.31
N ARG A 895 20.17 -27.64 -9.52
CA ARG A 895 21.22 -28.59 -9.88
C ARG A 895 22.47 -28.40 -9.02
N GLU A 896 22.89 -27.16 -8.81
CA GLU A 896 24.01 -26.82 -7.93
C GLU A 896 23.75 -27.30 -6.50
N LEU A 897 22.61 -26.93 -5.91
CA LEU A 897 22.22 -27.38 -4.57
C LEU A 897 22.25 -28.91 -4.46
N ARG A 898 21.71 -29.61 -5.47
CA ARG A 898 21.75 -31.08 -5.52
C ARG A 898 23.18 -31.60 -5.48
N THR A 899 24.08 -31.05 -6.29
CA THR A 899 25.49 -31.47 -6.28
C THR A 899 26.19 -31.20 -4.95
N GLU A 900 25.85 -30.10 -4.27
CA GLU A 900 26.43 -29.77 -2.97
C GLU A 900 26.00 -30.73 -1.86
N ILE A 901 24.71 -31.10 -1.82
CA ILE A 901 24.19 -31.99 -0.77
C ILE A 901 24.53 -33.46 -1.05
N GLU A 902 24.70 -33.85 -2.32
CA GLU A 902 24.95 -35.25 -2.72
C GLU A 902 26.22 -35.83 -2.06
N VAL A 903 27.24 -35.02 -1.81
CA VAL A 903 28.48 -35.44 -1.14
C VAL A 903 28.25 -35.91 0.30
N LEU A 904 27.19 -35.41 0.95
CA LEU A 904 26.83 -35.73 2.34
C LEU A 904 25.76 -36.84 2.45
N LYS A 905 25.36 -37.43 1.31
CA LYS A 905 24.28 -38.42 1.25
C LYS A 905 24.73 -39.78 1.75
N VAL A 906 23.89 -40.43 2.56
CA VAL A 906 24.11 -41.78 3.08
C VAL A 906 23.36 -42.77 2.19
N GLY A 907 24.08 -43.51 1.34
CA GLY A 907 23.48 -44.44 0.37
C GLY A 907 22.56 -45.50 1.00
N GLU A 908 22.90 -46.01 2.19
CA GLU A 908 22.09 -47.02 2.89
C GLU A 908 20.72 -46.51 3.36
N LYS A 909 20.53 -45.19 3.45
CA LYS A 909 19.28 -44.56 3.86
C LYS A 909 18.40 -44.12 2.69
N GLN A 910 18.82 -44.42 1.46
CA GLN A 910 18.06 -44.10 0.26
C GLN A 910 16.79 -44.94 0.19
N THR A 911 15.66 -44.30 -0.07
CA THR A 911 14.38 -45.01 -0.23
C THR A 911 14.19 -45.51 -1.66
N LEU A 912 13.27 -46.45 -1.86
CA LEU A 912 12.89 -46.91 -3.21
C LEU A 912 12.47 -45.75 -4.13
N TYR A 913 11.72 -44.77 -3.61
CA TYR A 913 11.29 -43.61 -4.39
C TYR A 913 12.46 -42.70 -4.79
N ASP A 914 13.53 -42.65 -3.98
CA ASP A 914 14.74 -41.91 -4.34
C ASP A 914 15.49 -42.56 -5.51
N GLN A 915 15.54 -43.89 -5.53
CA GLN A 915 16.14 -44.64 -6.63
C GLN A 915 15.32 -44.48 -7.92
N LEU A 916 13.99 -44.61 -7.83
CA LEU A 916 13.09 -44.40 -8.97
C LEU A 916 13.20 -42.98 -9.54
N HIS A 917 13.27 -41.98 -8.67
CA HIS A 917 13.44 -40.59 -9.10
C HIS A 917 14.79 -40.37 -9.80
N GLU A 918 15.89 -40.97 -9.29
CA GLU A 918 17.19 -40.91 -9.95
C GLU A 918 17.19 -41.58 -11.33
N GLU A 919 16.48 -42.70 -11.49
CA GLU A 919 16.30 -43.36 -12.79
C GLU A 919 15.55 -42.47 -13.78
N GLN A 920 14.50 -41.78 -13.34
CA GLN A 920 13.75 -40.83 -14.18
C GLN A 920 14.64 -39.64 -14.60
N LEU A 921 15.44 -39.11 -13.69
CA LEU A 921 16.39 -38.04 -14.01
C LEU A 921 17.45 -38.51 -15.02
N ARG A 922 17.90 -39.77 -14.94
CA ARG A 922 18.84 -40.36 -15.92
C ARG A 922 18.20 -40.58 -17.29
N SER A 923 16.91 -40.92 -17.34
CA SER A 923 16.19 -41.05 -18.62
C SER A 923 15.77 -39.72 -19.22
N GLY A 924 15.86 -38.62 -18.45
CA GLY A 924 15.40 -37.29 -18.84
C GLY A 924 13.88 -37.19 -18.87
N ASP A 925 13.19 -38.04 -18.11
CA ASP A 925 11.73 -38.06 -18.05
C ASP A 925 11.20 -37.21 -16.89
N ASP A 926 10.14 -36.45 -17.19
CA ASP A 926 9.36 -35.70 -16.21
C ASP A 926 7.94 -36.28 -16.12
N LYS A 927 7.13 -35.73 -15.21
CA LYS A 927 5.73 -36.14 -15.03
C LYS A 927 4.93 -36.13 -16.34
N TYR A 928 5.05 -35.07 -17.15
CA TYR A 928 4.23 -34.89 -18.35
C TYR A 928 4.73 -35.72 -19.53
N SER A 929 6.04 -35.89 -19.68
CA SER A 929 6.64 -36.78 -20.68
C SER A 929 6.27 -38.24 -20.38
N THR A 930 6.28 -38.64 -19.11
CA THR A 930 5.85 -39.96 -18.65
C THR A 930 4.36 -40.20 -18.90
N LEU A 931 3.50 -39.21 -18.61
CA LEU A 931 2.08 -39.27 -18.94
C LEU A 931 1.83 -39.37 -20.46
N LYS A 932 2.63 -38.67 -21.27
CA LYS A 932 2.56 -38.76 -22.73
C LYS A 932 2.97 -40.14 -23.25
N LYS A 933 4.02 -40.75 -22.67
CA LYS A 933 4.46 -42.12 -23.01
C LYS A 933 3.41 -43.17 -22.62
N SER A 934 2.88 -43.11 -21.39
CA SER A 934 1.88 -44.06 -20.87
C SER A 934 0.49 -43.95 -21.52
N LYS A 935 0.21 -42.84 -22.21
CA LYS A 935 -0.99 -42.65 -23.05
C LYS A 935 -0.87 -43.25 -24.46
N SER A 936 0.33 -43.60 -24.90
CA SER A 936 0.56 -44.07 -26.28
C SER A 936 -0.23 -45.35 -26.61
N GLY A 937 -0.60 -45.50 -27.89
CA GLY A 937 -1.39 -46.63 -28.37
C GLY A 937 -2.92 -46.44 -28.25
N SER A 938 -3.66 -47.31 -28.94
CA SER A 938 -5.12 -47.32 -28.86
C SER A 938 -5.60 -47.73 -27.47
N THR A 939 -6.83 -47.36 -27.11
CA THR A 939 -7.42 -47.76 -25.82
C THR A 939 -7.48 -49.28 -25.70
N GLY A 940 -7.77 -50.00 -26.79
CA GLY A 940 -7.73 -51.47 -26.80
C GLY A 940 -6.34 -52.05 -26.54
N ALA A 941 -5.27 -51.45 -27.10
CA ALA A 941 -3.89 -51.88 -26.85
C ALA A 941 -3.50 -51.67 -25.38
N ARG A 942 -3.86 -50.53 -24.79
CA ARG A 942 -3.63 -50.24 -23.36
C ARG A 942 -4.40 -51.18 -22.43
N VAL A 943 -5.65 -51.52 -22.77
CA VAL A 943 -6.43 -52.52 -22.01
C VAL A 943 -5.82 -53.91 -22.13
N ALA A 944 -5.30 -54.29 -23.29
CA ALA A 944 -4.60 -55.56 -23.45
C ALA A 944 -3.31 -55.60 -22.61
N PHE A 945 -2.50 -54.53 -22.68
CA PHE A 945 -1.27 -54.42 -21.89
C PHE A 945 -1.53 -54.44 -20.38
N PHE A 946 -2.62 -53.84 -19.90
CA PHE A 946 -3.02 -53.94 -18.49
C PHE A 946 -3.24 -55.39 -18.03
N GLU A 947 -3.80 -56.24 -18.90
CA GLU A 947 -4.01 -57.65 -18.57
C GLU A 947 -2.73 -58.48 -18.68
N GLU A 948 -1.64 -57.91 -19.21
CA GLU A 948 -0.32 -58.56 -19.30
C GLU A 948 0.59 -58.25 -18.11
N LEU A 949 0.40 -57.11 -17.46
CA LEU A 949 1.03 -56.74 -16.17
C LEU A 949 0.67 -57.74 -15.07
#